data_AF-A0A368GZ58-F1
#
_entry.id   AF-A0A368GZ58-F1
#
_cell.length_a   1.000
_cell.length_b   1.000
_cell.length_c   1.000
_cell.angle_alpha   90.00
_cell.angle_beta   90.00
_cell.angle_gamma   90.00
#
_symmetry.space_group_name_H-M   'P 1'
#
loop_
_entity.id
_entity.type
_entity.pdbx_description
1 polymer ?
#
loop_
_entity_poly.entity_id
_entity_poly.type
_entity_poly.pdbx_seq_one_letter_code
_entity_poly.pdbx_strand_id
1 'polypeptide(L)'
;MGEEWFKKCLPLEYYDQFIQEGIYPDGRSISSFAPLSFKLGAWGGVGSALIRQGGVAVSCRVEASLALTHDGPLIAPEIEACASVSQVIDFTKIDEKNFKVEINDITDILNKLFANKALFPRSMFVAKGTDDTIPLTWELSLHIQILNSDGFVPDAVVCASSAALSNVRLPKVKLAHAKEDESPIQREEITVSKETSPLDLTTFPVALTFYLFRNSKQDKDKVLVDPPQELVQQCATKVSMVIDGKNVLLLRTRGVIKDDQLLSSMIALAERRHQKVEDILKNAHTAEFKQSMFEEDLENLSLLEDSRDSYAFNTTLDESQPGTSDRDSPAVCRNMRRTIKSAKDFMASDAFKTISNDRVTVNGDREKLSIFCSTSEHHALTSANDRSLLNGRVCSMDMVLMGSKSYLMNDIFNRSLRSVVQARRNTTSEHSGVGPAMHVCLAWLCHAAQCSVSDVVPGGEIFPHAERYIRERLEQAKLPVLPENERAELAVFQVCRVLDLLTVCDLRSQSPVDRSILIFVICRLLLDKNTCCALHNKASLAIENILNASSLTKRAALVEFSNIFSLISDDLTNLKLCHDCVRLSMVDPSCCLSLLSSLLIHISERAECEPANLDKLSEMDFVDAHLGVIVDVLEDVMDVYEKDNKQKCVVITMLDASLNPSLYDMITKRRKEQLLALFQRLKRDLGASTCPDGALAYRLLRNLMDRFEIQSNKEPPAFASG
;
A
#
# COMPACT_ATOMS: atom_id res chain seq x y z
N MET A 1 -24.62 26.94 7.93
CA MET A 1 -23.66 27.66 7.07
C MET A 1 -22.32 27.02 7.27
N GLY A 2 -21.87 26.24 6.28
CA GLY A 2 -20.88 25.18 6.46
C GLY A 2 -19.42 25.63 6.44
N GLU A 3 -18.56 24.72 6.88
CA GLU A 3 -17.09 24.81 6.84
C GLU A 3 -16.57 25.22 5.45
N GLU A 4 -17.13 24.67 4.38
CA GLU A 4 -16.77 25.04 3.00
C GLU A 4 -17.06 26.50 2.66
N TRP A 5 -18.15 27.07 3.19
CA TRP A 5 -18.47 28.48 2.96
C TRP A 5 -17.46 29.38 3.68
N PHE A 6 -17.13 29.06 4.93
CA PHE A 6 -16.14 29.82 5.70
C PHE A 6 -14.73 29.70 5.08
N LYS A 7 -14.35 28.50 4.63
CA LYS A 7 -13.10 28.24 3.90
C LYS A 7 -13.02 29.01 2.57
N LYS A 8 -14.14 29.17 1.84
CA LYS A 8 -14.16 29.89 0.53
C LYS A 8 -14.26 31.41 0.67
N CYS A 9 -15.10 31.91 1.57
CA CYS A 9 -15.33 33.34 1.72
C CYS A 9 -14.26 34.02 2.58
N LEU A 10 -13.74 33.32 3.59
CA LEU A 10 -12.80 33.87 4.57
C LEU A 10 -11.62 32.89 4.78
N PRO A 11 -10.87 32.54 3.71
CA PRO A 11 -9.84 31.50 3.76
C PRO A 11 -8.76 31.77 4.80
N LEU A 12 -8.31 33.02 4.90
CA LEU A 12 -7.28 33.41 5.87
C LEU A 12 -7.75 33.16 7.30
N GLU A 13 -8.97 33.56 7.65
CA GLU A 13 -9.53 33.43 9.00
C GLU A 13 -9.90 31.99 9.34
N TYR A 14 -10.26 31.20 8.33
CA TYR A 14 -10.46 29.76 8.47
C TYR A 14 -9.16 29.06 8.85
N TYR A 15 -8.12 29.20 8.02
CA TYR A 15 -6.85 28.50 8.25
C TYR A 15 -6.12 29.04 9.48
N ASP A 16 -6.23 30.33 9.80
CA ASP A 16 -5.61 30.94 10.97
C ASP A 16 -5.98 30.21 12.28
N GLN A 17 -7.21 29.73 12.41
CA GLN A 17 -7.66 28.99 13.60
C GLN A 17 -6.87 27.69 13.82
N PHE A 18 -6.49 27.00 12.75
CA PHE A 18 -5.74 25.73 12.83
C PHE A 18 -4.24 25.97 12.93
N ILE A 19 -3.73 26.91 12.14
CA ILE A 19 -2.28 27.21 12.08
C ILE A 19 -1.79 27.80 13.41
N GLN A 20 -2.63 28.52 14.15
CA GLN A 20 -2.31 28.98 15.51
C GLN A 20 -2.03 27.83 16.47
N GLU A 21 -2.79 26.74 16.36
CA GLU A 21 -2.63 25.51 17.14
C GLU A 21 -1.51 24.60 16.60
N GLY A 22 -0.83 24.99 15.52
CA GLY A 22 0.27 24.22 14.93
C GLY A 22 -0.19 22.99 14.13
N ILE A 23 -1.43 22.99 13.65
CA ILE A 23 -2.03 21.91 12.86
C ILE A 23 -2.69 22.42 11.58
N TYR A 24 -2.88 21.53 10.61
CA TYR A 24 -3.73 21.72 9.45
C TYR A 24 -5.16 21.24 9.74
N PRO A 25 -6.16 21.64 8.94
CA PRO A 25 -7.55 21.17 9.11
C PRO A 25 -7.73 19.65 9.02
N ASP A 26 -6.80 18.94 8.36
CA ASP A 26 -6.77 17.48 8.27
C ASP A 26 -6.15 16.80 9.51
N GLY A 27 -5.73 17.57 10.52
CA GLY A 27 -5.12 17.10 11.76
C GLY A 27 -3.61 16.87 11.69
N ARG A 28 -2.95 17.06 10.52
CA ARG A 28 -1.49 16.98 10.43
C ARG A 28 -0.83 18.18 11.11
N SER A 29 0.34 17.99 11.73
CA SER A 29 1.13 19.12 12.23
C SER A 29 1.69 19.96 11.08
N ILE A 30 1.76 21.29 11.27
CA ILE A 30 2.39 22.23 10.32
C ILE A 30 3.91 22.02 10.12
N SER A 31 4.51 21.13 10.91
CA SER A 31 5.91 20.72 10.84
C SER A 31 6.11 19.27 10.33
N SER A 32 5.02 18.59 10.00
CA SER A 32 5.04 17.18 9.57
C SER A 32 5.00 17.06 8.05
N PHE A 33 6.10 16.57 7.48
CA PHE A 33 6.18 16.24 6.06
C PHE A 33 5.29 15.05 5.69
N ALA A 34 4.83 15.06 4.45
CA ALA A 34 4.08 13.95 3.87
C ALA A 34 4.92 12.66 3.80
N PRO A 35 4.25 11.48 3.82
CA PRO A 35 4.91 10.19 3.64
C PRO A 35 5.74 10.14 2.35
N LEU A 36 6.90 9.51 2.44
CA LEU A 36 7.87 9.34 1.35
C LEU A 36 8.22 7.86 1.20
N SER A 37 8.22 7.35 -0.02
CA SER A 37 8.66 5.98 -0.34
C SER A 37 9.52 5.95 -1.60
N PHE A 38 10.54 5.09 -1.62
CA PHE A 38 11.42 4.85 -2.76
C PHE A 38 11.23 3.43 -3.30
N LYS A 39 11.39 3.28 -4.61
CA LYS A 39 11.72 2.01 -5.26
C LYS A 39 12.91 2.25 -6.19
N LEU A 40 14.06 1.69 -5.87
CA LEU A 40 15.29 1.83 -6.67
C LEU A 40 15.40 0.68 -7.70
N GLY A 41 16.11 0.92 -8.80
CA GLY A 41 16.48 -0.11 -9.78
C GLY A 41 15.33 -0.74 -10.59
N ALA A 42 14.09 -0.27 -10.42
CA ALA A 42 12.92 -0.90 -11.03
C ALA A 42 12.63 -0.48 -12.48
N TRP A 43 13.28 0.56 -12.97
CA TRP A 43 13.23 0.99 -14.36
C TRP A 43 14.64 0.84 -14.93
N GLY A 44 14.81 0.24 -16.12
CA GLY A 44 16.15 -0.07 -16.66
C GLY A 44 17.05 1.16 -16.85
N GLY A 45 18.25 0.96 -17.40
CA GLY A 45 19.29 1.99 -17.50
C GLY A 45 20.46 1.69 -16.56
N VAL A 46 21.37 2.65 -16.38
CA VAL A 46 22.50 2.49 -15.46
C VAL A 46 22.12 2.78 -14.00
N GLY A 47 20.96 3.41 -13.77
CA GLY A 47 20.39 3.63 -12.44
C GLY A 47 18.96 4.17 -12.56
N SER A 48 18.10 3.89 -11.58
CA SER A 48 16.74 4.41 -11.57
C SER A 48 16.11 4.51 -10.18
N ALA A 49 15.07 5.32 -10.08
CA ALA A 49 14.25 5.45 -8.89
C ALA A 49 12.80 5.85 -9.22
N LEU A 50 11.84 5.29 -8.48
CA LEU A 50 10.48 5.84 -8.36
C LEU A 50 10.27 6.32 -6.95
N ILE A 51 9.72 7.52 -6.87
CA ILE A 51 9.38 8.17 -5.61
C ILE A 51 7.89 8.45 -5.57
N ARG A 52 7.33 8.29 -4.37
CA ARG A 52 6.02 8.84 -4.03
C ARG A 52 6.16 9.72 -2.80
N GLN A 53 5.77 10.99 -2.93
CA GLN A 53 5.82 11.99 -1.87
C GLN A 53 4.51 12.78 -1.84
N GLY A 54 3.70 12.56 -0.80
CA GLY A 54 2.53 13.41 -0.54
C GLY A 54 1.54 13.59 -1.70
N GLY A 55 1.31 12.52 -2.48
CA GLY A 55 0.44 12.53 -3.67
C GLY A 55 1.21 12.59 -4.99
N VAL A 56 2.38 13.23 -5.01
CA VAL A 56 3.28 13.29 -6.18
C VAL A 56 3.95 11.95 -6.41
N ALA A 57 4.04 11.53 -7.68
CA ALA A 57 4.79 10.34 -8.09
C ALA A 57 5.72 10.69 -9.26
N VAL A 58 7.02 10.41 -9.11
CA VAL A 58 8.05 10.72 -10.12
C VAL A 58 8.92 9.50 -10.35
N SER A 59 9.07 9.12 -11.62
CA SER A 59 10.04 8.11 -12.05
C SER A 59 11.25 8.82 -12.65
N CYS A 60 12.45 8.41 -12.27
CA CYS A 60 13.70 8.90 -12.84
C CYS A 60 14.55 7.71 -13.30
N ARG A 61 15.01 7.76 -14.55
CA ARG A 61 15.89 6.78 -15.16
C ARG A 61 17.16 7.49 -15.63
N VAL A 62 18.31 6.85 -15.43
CA VAL A 62 19.62 7.37 -15.83
C VAL A 62 20.16 6.53 -16.98
N GLU A 63 20.55 7.20 -18.05
CA GLU A 63 21.29 6.63 -19.18
C GLU A 63 22.70 7.20 -19.20
N ALA A 64 23.68 6.42 -19.64
CA ALA A 64 25.07 6.84 -19.69
C ALA A 64 25.62 6.74 -21.12
N SER A 65 26.30 7.80 -21.56
CA SER A 65 27.06 7.86 -22.80
C SER A 65 28.53 8.15 -22.51
N LEU A 66 29.42 7.71 -23.41
CA LEU A 66 30.84 8.02 -23.35
C LEU A 66 31.15 9.17 -24.31
N ALA A 67 31.86 10.16 -23.79
CA ALA A 67 32.39 11.27 -24.57
C ALA A 67 33.89 11.44 -24.33
N LEU A 68 34.55 12.15 -25.24
CA LEU A 68 35.89 12.68 -24.98
C LEU A 68 35.83 13.63 -23.80
N THR A 69 36.87 13.64 -22.96
CA THR A 69 36.91 14.54 -21.81
C THR A 69 36.74 16.00 -22.25
N HIS A 70 35.75 16.68 -21.68
CA HIS A 70 35.39 18.06 -22.01
C HIS A 70 34.95 18.83 -20.76
N ASP A 71 34.92 20.16 -20.87
CA ASP A 71 34.54 21.06 -19.77
C ASP A 71 33.02 21.33 -19.69
N GLY A 72 32.22 20.70 -20.56
CA GLY A 72 30.76 20.84 -20.59
C GLY A 72 30.05 20.17 -19.41
N PRO A 73 28.71 20.31 -19.33
CA PRO A 73 27.89 19.65 -18.32
C PRO A 73 27.93 18.13 -18.52
N LEU A 74 28.12 17.39 -17.44
CA LEU A 74 28.20 15.91 -17.46
C LEU A 74 26.87 15.24 -17.14
N ILE A 75 25.89 16.01 -16.67
CA ILE A 75 24.56 15.51 -16.33
C ILE A 75 23.53 16.42 -17.01
N ALA A 76 22.67 15.83 -17.82
CA ALA A 76 21.61 16.52 -18.55
C ALA A 76 20.23 15.98 -18.09
N PRO A 77 19.40 16.81 -17.42
CA PRO A 77 18.03 16.40 -17.06
C PRO A 77 17.05 16.66 -18.21
N GLU A 78 16.26 15.65 -18.53
CA GLU A 78 15.12 15.69 -19.45
C GLU A 78 13.85 15.41 -18.64
N ILE A 79 12.92 16.38 -18.61
CA ILE A 79 11.72 16.31 -17.78
C ILE A 79 10.48 16.25 -18.66
N GLU A 80 9.68 15.20 -18.48
CA GLU A 80 8.40 15.00 -19.12
C GLU A 80 7.30 14.72 -18.09
N ALA A 81 6.05 15.00 -18.47
CA ALA A 81 4.88 14.64 -17.67
C ALA A 81 4.00 13.65 -18.42
N CYS A 82 3.41 12.69 -17.71
CA CYS A 82 2.50 11.71 -18.30
C CYS A 82 1.25 12.37 -18.91
N ALA A 83 0.72 11.76 -19.98
CA ALA A 83 -0.48 12.26 -20.67
C ALA A 83 -1.69 12.47 -19.74
N SER A 84 -1.85 11.65 -18.69
CA SER A 84 -2.90 11.83 -17.67
C SER A 84 -2.72 13.10 -16.83
N VAL A 85 -1.48 13.51 -16.58
CA VAL A 85 -1.15 14.79 -15.91
C VAL A 85 -1.38 15.93 -16.91
N SER A 86 -0.94 15.76 -18.16
CA SER A 86 -1.16 16.75 -19.23
C SER A 86 -2.63 17.00 -19.53
N GLN A 87 -3.49 15.97 -19.50
CA GLN A 87 -4.94 16.07 -19.74
C GLN A 87 -5.69 16.81 -18.62
N VAL A 88 -5.25 16.68 -17.37
CA VAL A 88 -5.79 17.46 -16.23
C VAL A 88 -5.42 18.94 -16.34
N ILE A 89 -4.28 19.24 -16.98
CA ILE A 89 -3.76 20.60 -17.16
C ILE A 89 -4.34 21.26 -18.43
N ASP A 90 -4.77 20.47 -19.42
CA ASP A 90 -5.31 20.95 -20.71
C ASP A 90 -6.68 21.62 -20.62
N PHE A 91 -7.33 21.63 -19.45
CA PHE A 91 -8.63 22.28 -19.27
C PHE A 91 -8.56 23.81 -19.42
N THR A 92 -7.38 24.43 -19.33
CA THR A 92 -7.16 25.82 -19.76
C THR A 92 -5.78 26.03 -20.38
N LYS A 93 -5.67 26.83 -21.46
CA LYS A 93 -4.37 27.24 -22.06
C LYS A 93 -3.42 27.95 -21.08
N ILE A 94 -3.93 28.41 -19.94
CA ILE A 94 -3.18 29.12 -18.90
C ILE A 94 -2.43 28.11 -18.02
N ASP A 95 -3.05 26.99 -17.69
CA ASP A 95 -2.47 25.95 -16.84
C ASP A 95 -1.31 25.22 -17.55
N GLU A 96 -1.42 24.98 -18.87
CA GLU A 96 -0.33 24.41 -19.67
C GLU A 96 0.91 25.31 -19.67
N LYS A 97 0.72 26.63 -19.78
CA LYS A 97 1.82 27.60 -19.75
C LYS A 97 2.46 27.68 -18.36
N ASN A 98 1.67 27.69 -17.30
CA ASN A 98 2.15 27.73 -15.92
C ASN A 98 2.96 26.47 -15.57
N PHE A 99 2.49 25.30 -16.01
CA PHE A 99 3.18 24.03 -15.80
C PHE A 99 4.51 23.96 -16.57
N LYS A 100 4.55 24.45 -17.82
CA LYS A 100 5.80 24.57 -18.58
C LYS A 100 6.82 25.51 -17.91
N VAL A 101 6.35 26.61 -17.30
CA VAL A 101 7.21 27.51 -16.52
C VAL A 101 7.77 26.80 -15.29
N GLU A 102 6.94 26.00 -14.60
CA GLU A 102 7.37 25.22 -13.44
C GLU A 102 8.41 24.13 -13.82
N ILE A 103 8.22 23.43 -14.94
CA ILE A 103 9.22 22.49 -15.45
C ILE A 103 10.55 23.21 -15.74
N ASN A 104 10.51 24.36 -16.42
CA ASN A 104 11.72 25.14 -16.69
C ASN A 104 12.43 25.59 -15.39
N ASP A 105 11.66 25.97 -14.37
CA ASP A 105 12.18 26.31 -13.04
C ASP A 105 12.86 25.10 -12.38
N ILE A 106 12.26 23.91 -12.48
CA ILE A 106 12.83 22.66 -11.95
C ILE A 106 14.12 22.29 -12.70
N THR A 107 14.11 22.40 -14.03
CA THR A 107 15.30 22.15 -14.87
C THR A 107 16.44 23.09 -14.50
N ASP A 108 16.16 24.38 -14.28
CA ASP A 108 17.16 25.35 -13.81
C ASP A 108 17.69 25.01 -12.40
N ILE A 109 16.83 24.54 -11.49
CA ILE A 109 17.23 24.05 -10.16
C ILE A 109 18.18 22.86 -10.31
N LEU A 110 17.83 21.85 -11.12
CA LEU A 110 18.67 20.67 -11.34
C LEU A 110 19.99 21.02 -12.01
N ASN A 111 19.98 21.87 -13.03
CA ASN A 111 21.20 22.31 -13.71
C ASN A 111 22.15 23.06 -12.77
N LYS A 112 21.63 23.95 -11.92
CA LYS A 112 22.43 24.62 -10.89
C LYS A 112 22.95 23.66 -9.83
N LEU A 113 22.12 22.70 -9.44
CA LEU A 113 22.48 21.66 -8.48
C LEU A 113 23.62 20.80 -9.03
N PHE A 114 23.49 20.26 -10.24
CA PHE A 114 24.50 19.43 -10.88
C PHE A 114 25.74 20.19 -11.36
N ALA A 115 25.66 21.51 -11.57
CA ALA A 115 26.85 22.33 -11.76
C ALA A 115 27.65 22.52 -10.45
N ASN A 116 27.06 22.24 -9.29
CA ASN A 116 27.71 22.40 -8.00
C ASN A 116 28.74 21.28 -7.76
N LYS A 117 30.02 21.65 -7.79
CA LYS A 117 31.16 20.75 -7.55
C LYS A 117 31.16 20.10 -6.16
N ALA A 118 30.33 20.58 -5.22
CA ALA A 118 30.18 20.00 -3.90
C ALA A 118 29.41 18.67 -3.91
N LEU A 119 28.61 18.37 -4.94
CA LEU A 119 27.83 17.14 -5.02
C LEU A 119 28.61 15.97 -5.64
N PHE A 120 29.45 16.27 -6.62
CA PHE A 120 30.32 15.27 -7.24
C PHE A 120 31.61 15.91 -7.79
N PRO A 121 32.78 15.29 -7.52
CA PRO A 121 34.00 15.65 -8.22
C PRO A 121 33.93 15.14 -9.67
N ARG A 122 34.28 15.98 -10.66
CA ARG A 122 34.31 15.60 -12.08
C ARG A 122 35.16 14.36 -12.37
N SER A 123 36.18 14.10 -11.54
CA SER A 123 37.04 12.91 -11.65
C SER A 123 36.29 11.59 -11.52
N MET A 124 35.09 11.59 -10.95
CA MET A 124 34.24 10.41 -10.80
C MET A 124 33.63 9.93 -12.12
N PHE A 125 33.45 10.86 -13.06
CA PHE A 125 32.92 10.56 -14.38
C PHE A 125 34.03 10.13 -15.35
N VAL A 126 35.30 10.27 -14.96
CA VAL A 126 36.43 9.91 -15.82
C VAL A 126 36.57 8.39 -15.87
N ALA A 127 36.35 7.81 -17.05
CA ALA A 127 36.73 6.44 -17.34
C ALA A 127 38.24 6.41 -17.62
N LYS A 128 39.04 6.10 -16.59
CA LYS A 128 40.51 6.08 -16.70
C LYS A 128 40.96 5.04 -17.74
N GLY A 129 41.60 5.51 -18.82
CA GLY A 129 42.45 4.70 -19.68
C GLY A 129 43.82 4.39 -19.04
N THR A 130 44.76 3.83 -19.81
CA THR A 130 46.18 3.76 -19.44
C THR A 130 46.86 5.12 -19.61
N ASP A 131 48.03 5.34 -18.99
CA ASP A 131 48.76 6.62 -19.06
C ASP A 131 49.05 7.10 -20.51
N ASP A 132 49.03 6.17 -21.48
CA ASP A 132 49.30 6.40 -22.90
C ASP A 132 48.04 6.62 -23.78
N THR A 133 46.84 6.67 -23.19
CA THR A 133 45.55 6.73 -23.93
C THR A 133 44.71 7.98 -23.62
N ILE A 134 43.85 8.39 -24.55
CA ILE A 134 43.00 9.59 -24.38
C ILE A 134 41.95 9.34 -23.28
N PRO A 135 41.78 10.25 -22.29
CA PRO A 135 40.80 10.07 -21.24
C PRO A 135 39.37 10.27 -21.76
N LEU A 136 38.47 9.36 -21.37
CA LEU A 136 37.03 9.46 -21.64
C LEU A 136 36.27 9.87 -20.39
N THR A 137 35.12 10.49 -20.59
CA THR A 137 34.21 10.90 -19.53
C THR A 137 32.81 10.35 -19.78
N TRP A 138 32.16 9.89 -18.71
CA TRP A 138 30.75 9.54 -18.69
C TRP A 138 29.89 10.80 -18.68
N GLU A 139 28.95 10.87 -19.62
CA GLU A 139 27.83 11.80 -19.61
C GLU A 139 26.57 11.04 -19.20
N LEU A 140 25.77 11.63 -18.31
CA LEU A 140 24.53 11.04 -17.83
C LEU A 140 23.31 11.84 -18.31
N SER A 141 22.36 11.15 -18.93
CA SER A 141 21.05 11.71 -19.26
C SER A 141 20.02 11.21 -18.24
N LEU A 142 19.38 12.13 -17.53
CA LEU A 142 18.33 11.84 -16.55
C LEU A 142 16.97 12.02 -17.20
N HIS A 143 16.30 10.91 -17.46
CA HIS A 143 14.93 10.87 -17.95
C HIS A 143 13.97 10.89 -16.77
N ILE A 144 13.34 12.03 -16.52
CA ILE A 144 12.46 12.28 -15.38
C ILE A 144 11.02 12.35 -15.89
N GLN A 145 10.18 11.45 -15.42
CA GLN A 145 8.76 11.37 -15.77
C GLN A 145 7.88 11.65 -14.55
N ILE A 146 7.08 12.72 -14.62
CA ILE A 146 6.08 13.07 -13.60
C ILE A 146 4.81 12.24 -13.88
N LEU A 147 4.53 11.29 -12.99
CA LEU A 147 3.40 10.36 -13.10
C LEU A 147 2.14 10.89 -12.40
N ASN A 148 2.32 11.63 -11.30
CA ASN A 148 1.25 12.31 -10.58
C ASN A 148 1.79 13.63 -10.01
N SER A 149 1.01 14.71 -10.10
CA SER A 149 1.39 16.07 -9.70
C SER A 149 0.59 16.61 -8.51
N ASP A 150 -0.14 15.76 -7.79
CA ASP A 150 -0.90 16.14 -6.60
C ASP A 150 0.04 16.40 -5.41
N GLY A 151 0.63 17.60 -5.35
CA GLY A 151 1.55 18.05 -4.30
C GLY A 151 2.78 18.82 -4.83
N PHE A 152 3.89 18.78 -4.08
CA PHE A 152 5.09 19.58 -4.38
C PHE A 152 6.04 18.86 -5.34
N VAL A 153 5.83 19.07 -6.64
CA VAL A 153 6.59 18.44 -7.73
C VAL A 153 8.11 18.70 -7.68
N PRO A 154 8.60 19.93 -7.47
CA PRO A 154 10.05 20.19 -7.45
C PRO A 154 10.81 19.37 -6.40
N ASP A 155 10.21 19.22 -5.22
CA ASP A 155 10.81 18.49 -4.10
C ASP A 155 10.97 17.00 -4.44
N ALA A 156 9.90 16.41 -5.00
CA ALA A 156 9.90 15.03 -5.45
C ALA A 156 10.86 14.78 -6.62
N VAL A 157 10.96 15.71 -7.58
CA VAL A 157 11.86 15.60 -8.72
C VAL A 157 13.32 15.61 -8.29
N VAL A 158 13.74 16.56 -7.45
CA VAL A 158 15.12 16.60 -6.93
C VAL A 158 15.44 15.33 -6.13
N CYS A 159 14.48 14.85 -5.33
CA CYS A 159 14.64 13.60 -4.59
C CYS A 159 14.78 12.40 -5.55
N ALA A 160 14.00 12.35 -6.63
CA ALA A 160 14.00 11.25 -7.61
C ALA A 160 15.30 11.20 -8.39
N SER A 161 15.78 12.36 -8.84
CA SER A 161 17.08 12.49 -9.51
C SER A 161 18.22 12.04 -8.60
N SER A 162 18.22 12.49 -7.35
CA SER A 162 19.26 12.12 -6.38
C SER A 162 19.24 10.62 -6.05
N ALA A 163 18.05 10.04 -5.91
CA ALA A 163 17.88 8.61 -5.64
C ALA A 163 18.32 7.76 -6.83
N ALA A 164 17.95 8.14 -8.05
CA ALA A 164 18.36 7.46 -9.27
C ALA A 164 19.88 7.53 -9.46
N LEU A 165 20.49 8.70 -9.22
CA LEU A 165 21.95 8.87 -9.24
C LEU A 165 22.67 8.00 -8.19
N SER A 166 22.10 7.84 -6.99
CA SER A 166 22.68 6.96 -5.95
C SER A 166 22.64 5.47 -6.34
N ASN A 167 21.70 5.12 -7.23
CA ASN A 167 21.55 3.79 -7.77
C ASN A 167 22.43 3.56 -9.02
N VAL A 168 23.09 4.59 -9.56
CA VAL A 168 23.90 4.44 -10.78
C VAL A 168 25.05 3.45 -10.61
N ARG A 169 25.21 2.57 -11.59
CA ARG A 169 26.30 1.60 -11.76
C ARG A 169 26.88 1.75 -13.16
N LEU A 170 28.10 2.30 -13.25
CA LEU A 170 28.78 2.54 -14.52
C LEU A 170 29.74 1.39 -14.84
N PRO A 171 29.76 0.87 -16.08
CA PRO A 171 30.70 -0.18 -16.45
C PRO A 171 32.13 0.34 -16.52
N LYS A 172 33.12 -0.54 -16.30
CA LYS A 172 34.53 -0.18 -16.54
C LYS A 172 34.81 -0.16 -18.03
N VAL A 173 35.45 0.90 -18.51
CA VAL A 173 35.77 1.09 -19.94
C VAL A 173 37.28 1.22 -20.12
N LYS A 174 37.81 0.60 -21.17
CA LYS A 174 39.20 0.75 -21.61
C LYS A 174 39.20 1.21 -23.06
N LEU A 175 39.99 2.24 -23.36
CA LEU A 175 40.25 2.71 -24.71
C LEU A 175 41.68 2.28 -25.10
N ALA A 176 41.84 1.60 -26.24
CA ALA A 176 43.16 1.19 -26.74
C ALA A 176 43.85 2.26 -27.61
N HIS A 177 43.16 3.36 -27.91
CA HIS A 177 43.63 4.44 -28.78
C HIS A 177 44.77 5.24 -28.13
N ALA A 178 45.92 5.29 -28.80
CA ALA A 178 47.09 6.01 -28.32
C ALA A 178 46.90 7.53 -28.42
N LYS A 179 47.45 8.29 -27.45
CA LYS A 179 47.36 9.77 -27.45
C LYS A 179 48.01 10.44 -28.68
N GLU A 180 48.96 9.76 -29.32
CA GLU A 180 49.73 10.28 -30.46
C GLU A 180 49.10 9.90 -31.82
N ASP A 181 48.04 9.10 -31.82
CA ASP A 181 47.31 8.72 -33.03
C ASP A 181 46.28 9.81 -33.39
N GLU A 182 46.40 10.38 -34.59
CA GLU A 182 45.49 11.43 -35.09
C GLU A 182 44.29 10.86 -35.87
N SER A 183 44.18 9.53 -36.00
CA SER A 183 43.05 8.89 -36.66
C SER A 183 41.76 8.98 -35.81
N PRO A 184 40.57 8.98 -36.43
CA PRO A 184 39.33 9.00 -35.66
C PRO A 184 39.17 7.70 -34.85
N ILE A 185 38.84 7.85 -33.57
CA ILE A 185 38.60 6.72 -32.65
C ILE A 185 37.51 5.80 -33.22
N GLN A 186 37.86 4.54 -33.44
CA GLN A 186 36.90 3.53 -33.90
C GLN A 186 36.23 2.85 -32.71
N ARG A 187 35.00 2.37 -32.90
CA ARG A 187 34.19 1.78 -31.82
C ARG A 187 34.82 0.49 -31.28
N GLU A 188 35.54 -0.21 -32.13
CA GLU A 188 36.24 -1.47 -31.88
C GLU A 188 37.40 -1.30 -30.89
N GLU A 189 37.89 -0.08 -30.72
CA GLU A 189 38.98 0.26 -29.79
C GLU A 189 38.48 0.50 -28.35
N ILE A 190 37.16 0.53 -28.15
CA ILE A 190 36.50 0.73 -26.86
C ILE A 190 36.04 -0.62 -26.32
N THR A 191 36.68 -1.07 -25.25
CA THR A 191 36.28 -2.29 -24.53
C THR A 191 35.47 -1.93 -23.30
N VAL A 192 34.21 -2.35 -23.25
CA VAL A 192 33.31 -2.18 -22.10
C VAL A 192 33.27 -3.49 -21.31
N SER A 193 33.63 -3.43 -20.03
CA SER A 193 33.57 -4.56 -19.10
C SER A 193 32.14 -4.78 -18.59
N LYS A 194 31.83 -6.02 -18.21
CA LYS A 194 30.61 -6.34 -17.45
C LYS A 194 30.70 -5.90 -15.99
N GLU A 195 31.90 -5.70 -15.46
CA GLU A 195 32.09 -5.16 -14.12
C GLU A 195 31.63 -3.71 -14.06
N THR A 196 30.69 -3.42 -13.17
CA THR A 196 30.21 -2.07 -12.90
C THR A 196 30.73 -1.55 -11.57
N SER A 197 30.85 -0.24 -11.46
CA SER A 197 31.20 0.48 -10.23
C SER A 197 30.11 1.49 -9.89
N PRO A 198 29.74 1.63 -8.61
CA PRO A 198 28.77 2.64 -8.20
C PRO A 198 29.30 4.05 -8.43
N LEU A 199 28.38 4.96 -8.76
CA LEU A 199 28.64 6.39 -8.67
C LEU A 199 28.64 6.78 -7.18
N ASP A 200 29.81 7.03 -6.62
CA ASP A 200 29.98 7.33 -5.19
C ASP A 200 29.56 8.77 -4.87
N LEU A 201 28.26 9.02 -4.83
CA LEU A 201 27.75 10.35 -4.49
C LEU A 201 28.33 10.82 -3.16
N THR A 202 29.05 11.94 -3.18
CA THR A 202 29.62 12.48 -1.95
C THR A 202 28.52 12.79 -0.94
N THR A 203 27.36 13.22 -1.43
CA THR A 203 26.19 13.55 -0.62
C THR A 203 24.86 13.38 -1.36
N PHE A 204 23.74 13.44 -0.63
CA PHE A 204 22.39 13.24 -1.15
C PHE A 204 21.53 14.52 -1.02
N PRO A 205 21.35 15.32 -2.08
CA PRO A 205 20.60 16.55 -1.98
C PRO A 205 19.10 16.30 -1.78
N VAL A 206 18.51 16.97 -0.79
CA VAL A 206 17.07 16.93 -0.50
C VAL A 206 16.48 18.32 -0.70
N ALA A 207 15.49 18.43 -1.59
CA ALA A 207 14.72 19.64 -1.77
C ALA A 207 13.52 19.69 -0.82
N LEU A 208 13.28 20.88 -0.28
CA LEU A 208 12.15 21.18 0.59
C LEU A 208 11.57 22.55 0.23
N THR A 209 10.26 22.61 0.19
CA THR A 209 9.52 23.85 0.02
C THR A 209 8.79 24.23 1.30
N PHE A 210 9.08 25.43 1.79
CA PHE A 210 8.44 26.06 2.94
C PHE A 210 7.53 27.21 2.50
N TYR A 211 6.47 27.42 3.27
CA TYR A 211 5.60 28.59 3.11
C TYR A 211 5.55 29.39 4.40
N LEU A 212 5.47 30.72 4.27
CA LEU A 212 5.19 31.59 5.40
C LEU A 212 3.74 32.02 5.37
N PHE A 213 3.04 31.69 6.45
CA PHE A 213 1.68 32.15 6.70
C PHE A 213 1.69 33.33 7.66
N ARG A 214 1.05 34.42 7.24
CA ARG A 214 0.95 35.65 8.03
C ARG A 214 -0.46 35.78 8.60
N ASN A 215 -0.54 35.91 9.91
CA ASN A 215 -1.79 36.16 10.62
C ASN A 215 -2.13 37.66 10.59
N SER A 216 -3.42 38.01 10.48
CA SER A 216 -3.92 39.39 10.57
C SER A 216 -3.96 39.95 12.00
N LYS A 217 -3.91 39.09 13.04
CA LYS A 217 -4.03 39.43 14.47
C LYS A 217 -2.71 39.30 15.26
N GLN A 218 -1.70 38.62 14.72
CA GLN A 218 -0.37 38.44 15.35
C GLN A 218 0.74 38.86 14.40
N ASP A 219 1.76 39.54 14.92
CA ASP A 219 2.90 40.06 14.14
C ASP A 219 4.00 39.02 13.87
N LYS A 220 3.71 37.71 14.05
CA LYS A 220 4.69 36.63 13.85
C LYS A 220 4.23 35.67 12.74
N ASP A 221 5.06 35.56 11.71
CA ASP A 221 4.86 34.62 10.61
C ASP A 221 5.10 33.17 11.09
N LYS A 222 4.34 32.22 10.56
CA LYS A 222 4.48 30.78 10.85
C LYS A 222 5.05 30.04 9.64
N VAL A 223 6.03 29.16 9.89
CA VAL A 223 6.61 28.28 8.87
C VAL A 223 5.72 27.06 8.68
N LEU A 224 5.34 26.80 7.43
CA LEU A 224 4.50 25.69 7.02
C LEU A 224 5.29 24.74 6.11
N VAL A 225 5.12 23.42 6.31
CA VAL A 225 5.64 22.37 5.43
C VAL A 225 4.50 21.51 4.88
N ASP A 226 4.55 21.21 3.59
CA ASP A 226 3.50 20.48 2.87
C ASP A 226 2.05 20.97 3.15
N PRO A 227 1.77 22.30 3.09
CA PRO A 227 0.43 22.82 3.33
C PRO A 227 -0.57 22.42 2.22
N PRO A 228 -1.88 22.35 2.52
CA PRO A 228 -2.92 22.17 1.51
C PRO A 228 -2.86 23.21 0.38
N GLN A 229 -3.21 22.82 -0.84
CA GLN A 229 -3.06 23.67 -2.02
C GLN A 229 -3.85 24.99 -1.92
N GLU A 230 -5.02 24.99 -1.26
CA GLU A 230 -5.81 26.20 -1.11
C GLU A 230 -5.18 27.18 -0.09
N LEU A 231 -4.42 26.65 0.89
CA LEU A 231 -3.64 27.46 1.82
C LEU A 231 -2.37 28.04 1.17
N VAL A 232 -1.76 27.30 0.23
CA VAL A 232 -0.61 27.78 -0.54
C VAL A 232 -0.92 29.11 -1.23
N GLN A 233 -2.13 29.26 -1.80
CA GLN A 233 -2.57 30.48 -2.47
C GLN A 233 -2.65 31.70 -1.53
N GLN A 234 -2.79 31.46 -0.23
CA GLN A 234 -2.88 32.51 0.80
C GLN A 234 -1.50 32.87 1.39
N CYS A 235 -0.45 32.11 1.09
CA CYS A 235 0.88 32.35 1.61
C CYS A 235 1.64 33.36 0.75
N ALA A 236 2.07 34.47 1.36
CA ALA A 236 2.77 35.54 0.65
C ALA A 236 4.25 35.23 0.36
N THR A 237 4.83 34.21 1.00
CA THR A 237 6.23 33.84 0.80
C THR A 237 6.39 32.34 0.67
N LYS A 238 7.10 31.93 -0.39
CA LYS A 238 7.54 30.57 -0.68
C LYS A 238 9.07 30.52 -0.62
N VAL A 239 9.61 29.54 0.08
CA VAL A 239 11.05 29.31 0.18
C VAL A 239 11.34 27.90 -0.28
N SER A 240 12.02 27.75 -1.40
CA SER A 240 12.50 26.45 -1.89
C SER A 240 13.98 26.33 -1.53
N MET A 241 14.32 25.29 -0.79
CA MET A 241 15.65 25.04 -0.26
C MET A 241 16.10 23.65 -0.67
N VAL A 242 17.33 23.52 -1.17
CA VAL A 242 17.99 22.23 -1.37
C VAL A 242 19.13 22.15 -0.39
N ILE A 243 19.12 21.11 0.45
CA ILE A 243 20.13 20.90 1.47
C ILE A 243 20.82 19.56 1.32
N ASP A 244 21.97 19.47 1.95
CA ASP A 244 22.77 18.27 2.11
C ASP A 244 23.34 18.28 3.53
N GLY A 245 22.80 17.39 4.38
CA GLY A 245 23.07 17.40 5.81
C GLY A 245 22.77 18.77 6.41
N LYS A 246 23.84 19.53 6.72
CA LYS A 246 23.78 20.89 7.29
C LYS A 246 24.04 22.00 6.28
N ASN A 247 24.47 21.66 5.07
CA ASN A 247 24.84 22.61 4.03
C ASN A 247 23.62 22.96 3.18
N VAL A 248 23.37 24.25 3.00
CA VAL A 248 22.37 24.73 2.04
C VAL A 248 23.02 24.85 0.67
N LEU A 249 22.61 24.00 -0.27
CA LEU A 249 23.16 23.95 -1.64
C LEU A 249 22.48 24.96 -2.56
N LEU A 250 21.18 25.17 -2.36
CA LEU A 250 20.39 26.14 -3.10
C LEU A 250 19.30 26.73 -2.19
N LEU A 251 19.10 28.03 -2.26
CA LEU A 251 17.98 28.70 -1.60
C LEU A 251 17.34 29.67 -2.60
N ARG A 252 16.04 29.52 -2.82
CA ARG A 252 15.23 30.40 -3.66
C ARG A 252 14.04 30.90 -2.85
N THR A 253 13.97 32.22 -2.68
CA THR A 253 12.88 32.88 -1.96
C THR A 253 12.00 33.65 -2.94
N ARG A 254 10.69 33.42 -2.89
CA ARG A 254 9.68 34.24 -3.55
C ARG A 254 8.83 34.90 -2.47
N GLY A 255 9.08 36.18 -2.19
CA GLY A 255 8.51 36.92 -1.06
C GLY A 255 9.59 37.45 -0.13
N VAL A 256 9.18 37.97 1.04
CA VAL A 256 10.09 38.64 2.00
C VAL A 256 10.10 37.86 3.31
N ILE A 257 11.29 37.48 3.75
CA ILE A 257 11.54 36.92 5.08
C ILE A 257 11.95 38.09 5.99
N LYS A 258 11.20 38.32 7.07
CA LYS A 258 11.44 39.47 7.97
C LYS A 258 12.32 39.15 9.18
N ASP A 259 12.47 37.86 9.51
CA ASP A 259 13.06 37.39 10.76
C ASP A 259 14.05 36.24 10.51
N ASP A 260 15.29 36.42 10.96
CA ASP A 260 16.37 35.43 10.85
C ASP A 260 16.08 34.16 11.66
N GLN A 261 15.23 34.24 12.68
CA GLN A 261 14.77 33.06 13.44
C GLN A 261 13.93 32.13 12.57
N LEU A 262 13.16 32.66 11.61
CA LEU A 262 12.37 31.85 10.68
C LEU A 262 13.28 31.04 9.77
N LEU A 263 14.32 31.66 9.22
CA LEU A 263 15.30 30.95 8.39
C LEU A 263 16.02 29.85 9.18
N SER A 264 16.42 30.15 10.43
CA SER A 264 17.03 29.16 11.32
C SER A 264 16.09 27.97 11.60
N SER A 265 14.80 28.24 11.79
CA SER A 265 13.79 27.19 11.99
C SER A 265 13.57 26.33 10.74
N MET A 266 13.58 26.93 9.55
CA MET A 266 13.50 26.20 8.28
C MET A 266 14.70 25.28 8.09
N ILE A 267 15.91 25.75 8.39
CA ILE A 267 17.13 24.94 8.32
C ILE A 267 17.03 23.75 9.28
N ALA A 268 16.61 23.96 10.53
CA ALA A 268 16.45 22.87 11.49
C ALA A 268 15.40 21.82 11.05
N LEU A 269 14.31 22.24 10.41
CA LEU A 269 13.31 21.33 9.83
C LEU A 269 13.86 20.59 8.62
N ALA A 270 14.62 21.28 7.78
CA ALA A 270 15.29 20.71 6.62
C ALA A 270 16.27 19.60 7.07
N GLU A 271 17.17 19.88 8.02
CA GLU A 271 18.14 18.91 8.55
C GLU A 271 17.47 17.63 9.05
N ARG A 272 16.38 17.75 9.82
CA ARG A 272 15.61 16.60 10.31
C ARG A 272 15.01 15.78 9.18
N ARG A 273 14.48 16.44 8.16
CA ARG A 273 13.91 15.75 7.00
C ARG A 273 15.00 15.07 6.20
N HIS A 274 16.14 15.71 5.97
CA HIS A 274 17.28 15.09 5.27
C HIS A 274 17.71 13.79 5.94
N GLN A 275 17.92 13.79 7.26
CA GLN A 275 18.26 12.56 8.01
C GLN A 275 17.24 11.44 7.78
N LYS A 276 15.94 11.78 7.88
CA LYS A 276 14.87 10.81 7.64
C LYS A 276 14.85 10.28 6.20
N VAL A 277 15.10 11.14 5.21
CA VAL A 277 15.15 10.71 3.80
C VAL A 277 16.35 9.80 3.56
N GLU A 278 17.51 10.14 4.10
CA GLU A 278 18.74 9.35 3.99
C GLU A 278 18.57 7.94 4.61
N ASP A 279 17.90 7.84 5.76
CA ASP A 279 17.59 6.57 6.40
C ASP A 279 16.67 5.69 5.54
N ILE A 280 15.62 6.28 4.95
CA ILE A 280 14.71 5.55 4.06
C ILE A 280 15.46 5.07 2.81
N LEU A 281 16.34 5.90 2.24
CA LEU A 281 17.14 5.55 1.08
C LEU A 281 18.12 4.38 1.37
N LYS A 282 18.81 4.40 2.52
CA LYS A 282 19.68 3.29 2.95
C LYS A 282 18.91 1.98 3.09
N ASN A 283 17.68 2.05 3.62
CA ASN A 283 16.80 0.89 3.70
C ASN A 283 16.37 0.39 2.31
N ALA A 284 16.10 1.30 1.37
CA ALA A 284 15.75 0.95 -0.01
C ALA A 284 16.92 0.25 -0.75
N HIS A 285 18.15 0.76 -0.63
CA HIS A 285 19.36 0.11 -1.16
C HIS A 285 19.55 -1.31 -0.60
N THR A 286 19.28 -1.49 0.69
CA THR A 286 19.38 -2.81 1.35
C THR A 286 18.30 -3.77 0.85
N ALA A 287 17.10 -3.28 0.53
CA ALA A 287 16.01 -4.09 0.00
C ALA A 287 16.27 -4.51 -1.46
N GLU A 288 16.80 -3.60 -2.29
CA GLU A 288 17.20 -3.87 -3.67
C GLU A 288 18.34 -4.89 -3.74
N PHE A 289 19.42 -4.73 -2.94
CA PHE A 289 20.54 -5.66 -2.92
C PHE A 289 20.11 -7.09 -2.54
N LYS A 290 19.12 -7.22 -1.65
CA LYS A 290 18.52 -8.51 -1.34
C LYS A 290 17.78 -9.08 -2.55
N GLN A 291 16.98 -8.27 -3.25
CA GLN A 291 16.27 -8.68 -4.47
C GLN A 291 17.22 -9.06 -5.61
N SER A 292 18.31 -8.33 -5.83
CA SER A 292 19.29 -8.64 -6.88
C SER A 292 20.09 -9.92 -6.59
N MET A 293 20.45 -10.18 -5.33
CA MET A 293 21.01 -11.48 -4.93
C MET A 293 20.06 -12.63 -5.24
N PHE A 294 18.76 -12.45 -5.00
CA PHE A 294 17.75 -13.45 -5.35
C PHE A 294 17.58 -13.65 -6.86
N GLU A 295 17.84 -12.63 -7.69
CA GLU A 295 17.75 -12.71 -9.16
C GLU A 295 19.01 -13.31 -9.81
N GLU A 296 20.23 -12.98 -9.34
CA GLU A 296 21.47 -13.63 -9.80
C GLU A 296 21.52 -15.11 -9.41
N ASP A 297 20.98 -15.48 -8.24
CA ASP A 297 20.80 -16.88 -7.85
C ASP A 297 19.79 -17.60 -8.77
N LEU A 298 18.82 -16.88 -9.35
CA LEU A 298 17.84 -17.40 -10.31
C LEU A 298 18.41 -17.52 -11.74
N GLU A 299 19.24 -16.58 -12.18
CA GLU A 299 19.88 -16.61 -13.51
C GLU A 299 20.96 -17.70 -13.59
N ASN A 300 21.72 -17.93 -12.52
CA ASN A 300 22.68 -19.05 -12.43
C ASN A 300 21.99 -20.42 -12.41
N LEU A 301 20.70 -20.47 -12.05
CA LEU A 301 19.84 -21.66 -12.17
C LEU A 301 19.19 -21.81 -13.56
N SER A 302 19.24 -20.78 -14.42
CA SER A 302 18.57 -20.76 -15.73
C SER A 302 19.46 -21.18 -16.91
N LEU A 303 20.75 -21.44 -16.68
CA LEU A 303 21.71 -21.91 -17.71
C LEU A 303 21.85 -23.44 -17.78
N LEU A 304 20.97 -24.19 -17.14
CA LEU A 304 20.88 -25.64 -17.30
C LEU A 304 19.45 -26.06 -17.63
N GLU A 305 19.34 -26.87 -18.67
CA GLU A 305 18.15 -27.59 -19.18
C GLU A 305 17.30 -26.90 -20.25
N ASP A 306 17.92 -26.73 -21.43
CA ASP A 306 17.29 -27.20 -22.67
C ASP A 306 17.33 -28.74 -22.69
N SER A 307 16.26 -29.41 -22.26
CA SER A 307 15.86 -30.69 -22.85
C SER A 307 14.48 -31.11 -22.39
N ARG A 308 13.78 -31.70 -23.35
CA ARG A 308 12.45 -32.31 -23.25
C ARG A 308 12.39 -33.45 -22.22
N ASP A 309 11.15 -33.84 -21.98
CA ASP A 309 10.66 -35.16 -21.52
C ASP A 309 10.18 -35.20 -20.06
N SER A 310 8.92 -35.54 -19.75
CA SER A 310 8.10 -36.69 -20.14
C SER A 310 8.60 -38.02 -19.53
N TYR A 311 7.74 -38.61 -18.68
CA TYR A 311 7.70 -39.99 -18.18
C TYR A 311 8.80 -40.57 -17.24
N ALA A 312 8.35 -40.92 -16.02
CA ALA A 312 8.56 -42.14 -15.22
C ALA A 312 9.94 -42.85 -15.06
N PHE A 313 10.38 -42.92 -13.78
CA PHE A 313 11.01 -44.03 -13.00
C PHE A 313 12.02 -45.01 -13.65
N ASN A 314 13.27 -45.08 -13.12
CA ASN A 314 13.78 -46.18 -12.27
C ASN A 314 15.31 -46.13 -11.94
N THR A 315 15.62 -46.39 -10.65
CA THR A 315 16.77 -47.10 -10.02
C THR A 315 18.24 -46.94 -10.50
N THR A 316 19.18 -46.56 -9.62
CA THR A 316 20.18 -47.41 -8.90
C THR A 316 21.26 -46.59 -8.16
N LEU A 317 21.87 -47.25 -7.15
CA LEU A 317 22.83 -46.82 -6.11
C LEU A 317 24.15 -46.21 -6.64
N ASP A 318 24.80 -45.31 -5.87
CA ASP A 318 26.02 -45.67 -5.10
C ASP A 318 26.50 -44.57 -4.12
N GLU A 319 27.13 -45.00 -3.03
CA GLU A 319 27.69 -44.22 -1.93
C GLU A 319 29.15 -43.78 -2.22
N SER A 320 29.56 -42.58 -1.75
CA SER A 320 30.85 -42.37 -1.04
C SER A 320 31.06 -40.91 -0.55
N GLN A 321 31.39 -40.78 0.73
CA GLN A 321 31.84 -39.60 1.49
C GLN A 321 33.40 -39.42 1.42
N PRO A 322 34.10 -38.60 2.25
CA PRO A 322 34.02 -37.16 2.60
C PRO A 322 35.42 -36.44 2.62
N GLY A 323 35.49 -35.14 2.96
CA GLY A 323 36.72 -34.47 3.44
C GLY A 323 36.61 -32.93 3.56
N THR A 324 36.25 -32.38 4.73
CA THR A 324 37.10 -31.64 5.71
C THR A 324 37.87 -30.40 5.24
N SER A 325 37.55 -29.20 5.79
CA SER A 325 38.32 -28.59 6.90
C SER A 325 37.88 -27.15 7.23
N ASP A 326 37.63 -26.91 8.51
CA ASP A 326 37.41 -25.62 9.19
C ASP A 326 38.57 -24.62 9.05
N ARG A 327 38.25 -23.32 9.17
CA ARG A 327 38.95 -22.39 10.08
C ARG A 327 38.15 -21.11 10.36
N ASP A 328 37.79 -20.95 11.63
CA ASP A 328 37.09 -19.84 12.27
C ASP A 328 37.93 -18.56 12.45
N SER A 329 37.25 -17.41 12.60
CA SER A 329 37.77 -16.17 13.19
C SER A 329 36.82 -15.62 14.29
N PRO A 330 37.30 -15.28 15.51
CA PRO A 330 36.47 -15.30 16.74
C PRO A 330 35.94 -13.93 17.21
N ALA A 331 36.05 -12.87 16.41
CA ALA A 331 35.72 -11.50 16.83
C ALA A 331 34.24 -11.13 16.59
N VAL A 332 33.61 -11.68 15.54
CA VAL A 332 32.23 -11.35 15.12
C VAL A 332 31.19 -12.04 16.02
N CYS A 333 31.50 -13.24 16.52
CA CYS A 333 30.59 -14.03 17.37
C CYS A 333 30.32 -13.39 18.76
N ARG A 334 31.21 -12.54 19.28
CA ARG A 334 31.00 -11.89 20.59
C ARG A 334 30.03 -10.72 20.53
N ASN A 335 30.02 -9.93 19.45
CA ASN A 335 29.06 -8.84 19.29
C ASN A 335 27.68 -9.38 18.91
N MET A 336 27.59 -10.41 18.06
CA MET A 336 26.32 -11.06 17.75
C MET A 336 25.67 -11.68 19.00
N ARG A 337 26.44 -12.37 19.87
CA ARG A 337 25.91 -12.91 21.13
C ARG A 337 25.50 -11.81 22.12
N ARG A 338 26.16 -10.65 22.15
CA ARG A 338 25.76 -9.51 22.99
C ARG A 338 24.50 -8.83 22.46
N THR A 339 24.36 -8.68 21.15
CA THR A 339 23.16 -8.12 20.52
C THR A 339 21.97 -9.06 20.68
N ILE A 340 22.16 -10.38 20.52
CA ILE A 340 21.13 -11.39 20.76
C ILE A 340 20.76 -11.46 22.25
N LYS A 341 21.74 -11.35 23.15
CA LYS A 341 21.47 -11.29 24.59
C LYS A 341 20.74 -9.99 24.98
N SER A 342 21.16 -8.84 24.45
CA SER A 342 20.49 -7.55 24.66
C SER A 342 19.09 -7.53 24.06
N ALA A 343 18.86 -8.21 22.93
CA ALA A 343 17.54 -8.38 22.34
C ALA A 343 16.66 -9.32 23.18
N LYS A 344 17.21 -10.42 23.72
CA LYS A 344 16.50 -11.31 24.65
C LYS A 344 16.20 -10.64 25.99
N ASP A 345 17.14 -9.87 26.53
CA ASP A 345 16.98 -9.11 27.77
C ASP A 345 16.00 -7.94 27.57
N PHE A 346 16.00 -7.31 26.39
CA PHE A 346 14.98 -6.33 25.99
C PHE A 346 13.60 -7.00 25.84
N MET A 347 13.50 -8.14 25.16
CA MET A 347 12.26 -8.91 25.03
C MET A 347 11.73 -9.43 26.37
N ALA A 348 12.60 -9.65 27.35
CA ALA A 348 12.25 -10.01 28.72
C ALA A 348 12.01 -8.78 29.63
N SER A 349 12.30 -7.56 29.17
CA SER A 349 12.18 -6.33 29.95
C SER A 349 10.73 -5.87 30.03
N ASP A 350 10.39 -5.17 31.11
CA ASP A 350 9.09 -4.52 31.28
C ASP A 350 8.83 -3.47 30.19
N ALA A 351 9.87 -2.92 29.55
CA ALA A 351 9.74 -2.01 28.43
C ALA A 351 9.22 -2.71 27.15
N PHE A 352 9.69 -3.92 26.83
CA PHE A 352 9.11 -4.69 25.73
C PHE A 352 7.74 -5.23 26.09
N LYS A 353 7.51 -5.62 27.35
CA LYS A 353 6.16 -5.92 27.83
C LYS A 353 5.20 -4.73 27.68
N THR A 354 5.69 -3.50 27.88
CA THR A 354 4.91 -2.27 27.69
C THR A 354 4.64 -1.99 26.21
N ILE A 355 5.61 -2.28 25.32
CA ILE A 355 5.48 -2.12 23.85
C ILE A 355 4.65 -3.25 23.22
N SER A 356 4.74 -4.49 23.71
CA SER A 356 3.90 -5.61 23.29
C SER A 356 2.48 -5.52 23.86
N ASN A 357 2.29 -4.71 24.90
CA ASN A 357 0.99 -4.37 25.47
C ASN A 357 0.37 -3.13 24.81
N ASP A 358 0.86 -2.67 23.65
CA ASP A 358 0.18 -1.63 22.88
C ASP A 358 -1.06 -2.24 22.19
N ARG A 359 -2.06 -2.43 23.05
CA ARG A 359 -3.43 -2.78 22.79
C ARG A 359 -4.05 -1.67 21.94
N VAL A 360 -4.57 -2.02 20.76
CA VAL A 360 -5.91 -1.51 20.44
C VAL A 360 -6.91 -2.51 21.00
N THR A 361 -7.24 -2.31 22.27
CA THR A 361 -8.52 -2.72 22.85
C THR A 361 -9.00 -1.54 23.71
N VAL A 362 -9.89 -0.73 23.18
CA VAL A 362 -11.08 -0.38 23.96
C VAL A 362 -12.05 -1.49 23.54
N ASN A 363 -12.32 -2.52 24.33
CA ASN A 363 -13.41 -2.39 25.28
C ASN A 363 -13.02 -1.82 26.68
N GLY A 364 -11.81 -1.94 27.23
CA GLY A 364 -10.93 -3.07 27.01
C GLY A 364 -11.69 -4.37 26.82
N ASP A 365 -11.19 -5.13 25.84
CA ASP A 365 -11.45 -6.53 25.55
C ASP A 365 -12.30 -6.83 24.30
N ARG A 366 -11.63 -6.83 23.14
CA ARG A 366 -12.07 -7.53 21.92
C ARG A 366 -12.09 -9.03 22.21
N GLU A 367 -13.18 -9.72 21.94
CA GLU A 367 -13.16 -11.18 21.88
C GLU A 367 -12.59 -11.57 20.50
N LYS A 368 -11.25 -11.59 20.42
CA LYS A 368 -10.56 -12.09 19.23
C LYS A 368 -10.82 -13.58 19.13
N LEU A 369 -11.34 -14.04 17.98
CA LEU A 369 -11.57 -15.45 17.76
C LEU A 369 -10.23 -16.20 17.75
N SER A 370 -10.26 -17.48 18.12
CA SER A 370 -9.10 -18.38 18.07
C SER A 370 -9.37 -19.48 17.05
N ILE A 371 -9.45 -19.06 15.79
CA ILE A 371 -9.71 -19.92 14.63
C ILE A 371 -8.42 -20.56 14.14
N PHE A 372 -7.33 -19.79 14.08
CA PHE A 372 -6.07 -20.28 13.52
C PHE A 372 -5.50 -21.37 14.41
N CYS A 373 -4.97 -22.42 13.77
CA CYS A 373 -4.38 -23.56 14.46
C CYS A 373 -5.35 -24.24 15.44
N SER A 374 -6.65 -24.29 15.11
CA SER A 374 -7.65 -25.02 15.91
C SER A 374 -7.48 -26.54 15.81
N THR A 375 -6.80 -27.05 14.77
CA THR A 375 -6.49 -28.48 14.66
C THR A 375 -5.40 -28.91 15.63
N SER A 376 -5.46 -30.15 16.13
CA SER A 376 -4.49 -30.68 17.10
C SER A 376 -3.07 -30.79 16.53
N GLU A 377 -2.93 -31.17 15.27
CA GLU A 377 -1.64 -31.35 14.61
C GLU A 377 -1.65 -30.74 13.20
N HIS A 378 -0.46 -30.39 12.71
CA HIS A 378 -0.27 -29.94 11.34
C HIS A 378 1.02 -30.53 10.78
N HIS A 379 0.91 -31.20 9.64
CA HIS A 379 2.00 -31.93 9.00
C HIS A 379 2.49 -31.14 7.79
N ALA A 380 3.80 -31.00 7.61
CA ALA A 380 4.37 -30.17 6.54
C ALA A 380 5.69 -30.71 6.00
N LEU A 381 6.02 -30.31 4.77
CA LEU A 381 7.30 -30.53 4.12
C LEU A 381 8.36 -29.65 4.79
N THR A 382 9.32 -30.28 5.46
CA THR A 382 10.46 -29.62 6.13
C THR A 382 11.73 -29.65 5.29
N SER A 383 11.80 -30.58 4.34
CA SER A 383 12.94 -30.79 3.44
C SER A 383 12.51 -31.28 2.06
N ALA A 384 13.44 -31.29 1.10
CA ALA A 384 13.20 -31.87 -0.22
C ALA A 384 12.96 -33.39 -0.19
N ASN A 385 13.53 -34.10 0.77
CA ASN A 385 13.42 -35.56 0.91
C ASN A 385 12.00 -35.99 1.27
N ASP A 386 11.28 -35.14 2.01
CA ASP A 386 9.91 -35.38 2.46
C ASP A 386 8.93 -35.51 1.28
N ARG A 387 9.30 -35.03 0.08
CA ARG A 387 8.49 -35.19 -1.13
C ARG A 387 8.22 -36.65 -1.49
N SER A 388 9.14 -37.55 -1.15
CA SER A 388 8.98 -39.00 -1.36
C SER A 388 7.88 -39.63 -0.50
N LEU A 389 7.44 -38.93 0.55
CA LEU A 389 6.43 -39.39 1.51
C LEU A 389 5.00 -39.00 1.09
N LEU A 390 4.86 -38.15 0.08
CA LEU A 390 3.57 -37.70 -0.44
C LEU A 390 2.84 -38.84 -1.14
N ASN A 391 1.56 -39.04 -0.81
CA ASN A 391 0.70 -40.01 -1.50
C ASN A 391 -0.33 -39.29 -2.38
N GLY A 392 -0.69 -39.92 -3.50
CA GLY A 392 -1.74 -39.42 -4.39
C GLY A 392 -1.31 -38.31 -5.36
N ARG A 393 -2.28 -37.73 -6.06
CA ARG A 393 -2.03 -36.63 -7.01
C ARG A 393 -2.02 -35.29 -6.28
N VAL A 394 -0.84 -34.74 -6.04
CA VAL A 394 -0.63 -33.43 -5.40
C VAL A 394 -0.37 -32.38 -6.48
N CYS A 395 -1.13 -31.27 -6.48
CA CYS A 395 -0.88 -30.16 -7.41
C CYS A 395 0.16 -29.17 -6.85
N SER A 396 0.62 -28.23 -7.68
CA SER A 396 1.61 -27.23 -7.27
C SER A 396 1.17 -26.43 -6.06
N MET A 397 -0.10 -26.01 -6.00
CA MET A 397 -0.64 -25.28 -4.85
C MET A 397 -0.76 -26.15 -3.60
N ASP A 398 -1.12 -27.41 -3.73
CA ASP A 398 -1.15 -28.34 -2.58
C ASP A 398 0.23 -28.47 -1.96
N MET A 399 1.29 -28.61 -2.77
CA MET A 399 2.68 -28.65 -2.29
C MET A 399 3.11 -27.35 -1.61
N VAL A 400 2.67 -26.19 -2.14
CA VAL A 400 2.97 -24.88 -1.55
C VAL A 400 2.35 -24.75 -0.17
N LEU A 401 1.10 -25.18 0.00
CA LEU A 401 0.37 -25.10 1.25
C LEU A 401 0.89 -26.10 2.29
N MET A 402 1.41 -27.26 1.86
CA MET A 402 2.12 -28.19 2.73
C MET A 402 3.56 -27.75 3.07
N GLY A 403 4.06 -26.60 2.57
CA GLY A 403 5.40 -26.12 2.88
C GLY A 403 5.54 -25.61 4.31
N SER A 404 6.70 -25.83 4.94
CA SER A 404 7.05 -25.29 6.26
C SER A 404 7.94 -24.04 6.16
N LYS A 405 8.27 -23.42 7.30
CA LYS A 405 9.18 -22.28 7.37
C LYS A 405 10.60 -22.58 6.85
N SER A 406 11.08 -23.82 7.03
CA SER A 406 12.38 -24.24 6.51
C SER A 406 12.34 -24.61 5.02
N TYR A 407 11.14 -24.81 4.46
CA TYR A 407 10.96 -25.25 3.09
C TYR A 407 9.70 -24.66 2.46
N LEU A 408 9.75 -23.33 2.24
CA LEU A 408 8.60 -22.50 1.89
C LEU A 408 8.06 -22.70 0.47
N MET A 409 8.77 -23.37 -0.44
CA MET A 409 8.31 -23.58 -1.83
C MET A 409 8.01 -22.28 -2.61
N ASN A 410 8.75 -21.19 -2.35
CA ASN A 410 8.51 -19.87 -2.97
C ASN A 410 8.50 -19.94 -4.52
N ASP A 411 9.42 -20.67 -5.13
CA ASP A 411 9.52 -20.75 -6.59
C ASP A 411 8.32 -21.45 -7.23
N ILE A 412 7.76 -22.45 -6.53
CA ILE A 412 6.56 -23.17 -6.99
C ILE A 412 5.35 -22.25 -6.87
N PHE A 413 5.24 -21.50 -5.77
CA PHE A 413 4.17 -20.53 -5.59
C PHE A 413 4.21 -19.42 -6.65
N ASN A 414 5.36 -18.79 -6.87
CA ASN A 414 5.53 -17.73 -7.85
C ASN A 414 5.27 -18.21 -9.30
N ARG A 415 5.64 -19.46 -9.62
CA ARG A 415 5.29 -20.08 -10.91
C ARG A 415 3.79 -20.33 -11.03
N SER A 416 3.15 -20.83 -9.98
CA SER A 416 1.71 -21.08 -9.96
C SER A 416 0.91 -19.79 -10.13
N LEU A 417 1.30 -18.72 -9.42
CA LEU A 417 0.69 -17.39 -9.54
C LEU A 417 0.81 -16.83 -10.97
N ARG A 418 2.02 -16.88 -11.56
CA ARG A 418 2.25 -16.45 -12.95
C ARG A 418 1.42 -17.24 -13.95
N SER A 419 1.33 -18.57 -13.76
CA SER A 419 0.52 -19.44 -14.60
C SER A 419 -0.97 -19.08 -14.56
N VAL A 420 -1.53 -18.79 -13.37
CA VAL A 420 -2.93 -18.35 -13.22
C VAL A 420 -3.17 -17.00 -13.91
N VAL A 421 -2.26 -16.04 -13.73
CA VAL A 421 -2.35 -14.72 -14.39
C VAL A 421 -2.29 -14.87 -15.92
N GLN A 422 -1.41 -15.73 -16.43
CA GLN A 422 -1.28 -15.98 -17.86
C GLN A 422 -2.51 -16.69 -18.44
N ALA A 423 -3.04 -17.68 -17.72
CA ALA A 423 -4.26 -18.39 -18.11
C ALA A 423 -5.48 -17.45 -18.17
N ARG A 424 -5.58 -16.48 -17.25
CA ARG A 424 -6.65 -15.46 -17.27
C ARG A 424 -6.56 -14.50 -18.46
N ARG A 425 -5.35 -14.25 -19.00
CA ARG A 425 -5.13 -13.38 -20.17
C ARG A 425 -5.39 -14.09 -21.51
N ASN A 426 -5.23 -15.41 -21.55
CA ASN A 426 -5.39 -16.20 -22.77
C ASN A 426 -6.86 -16.67 -22.90
N THR A 427 -7.67 -16.01 -23.72
CA THR A 427 -9.11 -16.31 -23.90
C THR A 427 -9.43 -17.40 -24.95
N THR A 428 -8.42 -18.04 -25.54
CA THR A 428 -8.55 -18.86 -26.77
C THR A 428 -8.54 -20.38 -26.56
N SER A 429 -8.48 -20.90 -25.33
CA SER A 429 -8.51 -22.37 -25.10
C SER A 429 -9.83 -22.82 -24.46
N GLU A 430 -10.31 -24.01 -24.83
CA GLU A 430 -11.55 -24.58 -24.27
C GLU A 430 -11.47 -24.85 -22.74
N HIS A 431 -10.27 -24.79 -22.16
CA HIS A 431 -10.00 -24.97 -20.73
C HIS A 431 -9.44 -23.69 -20.04
N SER A 432 -9.33 -22.56 -20.77
CA SER A 432 -8.90 -21.29 -20.18
C SER A 432 -10.11 -20.58 -19.58
N GLY A 433 -10.10 -20.38 -18.27
CA GLY A 433 -11.08 -19.54 -17.58
C GLY A 433 -11.92 -20.22 -16.50
N VAL A 434 -11.60 -21.46 -16.11
CA VAL A 434 -12.22 -22.08 -14.92
C VAL A 434 -11.20 -22.01 -13.78
N GLY A 435 -11.34 -21.01 -12.91
CA GLY A 435 -10.59 -20.99 -11.65
C GLY A 435 -10.95 -22.16 -10.74
N PRO A 436 -10.27 -22.27 -9.58
CA PRO A 436 -10.53 -23.34 -8.63
C PRO A 436 -12.01 -23.37 -8.23
N ALA A 437 -12.57 -24.59 -8.12
CA ALA A 437 -13.92 -24.78 -7.61
C ALA A 437 -14.04 -24.34 -6.15
N MET A 438 -15.24 -23.92 -5.72
CA MET A 438 -15.51 -23.44 -4.36
C MET A 438 -14.91 -24.32 -3.26
N HIS A 439 -15.13 -25.63 -3.32
CA HIS A 439 -14.62 -26.57 -2.31
C HIS A 439 -13.07 -26.61 -2.25
N VAL A 440 -12.38 -26.29 -3.34
CA VAL A 440 -10.91 -26.20 -3.39
C VAL A 440 -10.43 -24.91 -2.73
N CYS A 441 -11.05 -23.77 -3.05
CA CYS A 441 -10.76 -22.49 -2.41
C CYS A 441 -10.95 -22.56 -0.89
N LEU A 442 -12.06 -23.16 -0.46
CA LEU A 442 -12.39 -23.36 0.94
C LEU A 442 -11.38 -24.30 1.63
N ALA A 443 -11.04 -25.41 0.99
CA ALA A 443 -10.03 -26.34 1.50
C ALA A 443 -8.66 -25.67 1.66
N TRP A 444 -8.23 -24.85 0.69
CA TRP A 444 -6.98 -24.10 0.76
C TRP A 444 -6.97 -23.10 1.91
N LEU A 445 -8.03 -22.31 2.08
CA LEU A 445 -8.14 -21.35 3.19
C LEU A 445 -8.12 -22.05 4.55
N CYS A 446 -8.89 -23.13 4.72
CA CYS A 446 -8.98 -23.87 6.00
C CYS A 446 -7.66 -24.58 6.34
N HIS A 447 -7.03 -25.25 5.37
CA HIS A 447 -5.75 -25.91 5.59
C HIS A 447 -4.63 -24.89 5.87
N ALA A 448 -4.61 -23.77 5.14
CA ALA A 448 -3.66 -22.69 5.39
C ALA A 448 -3.84 -22.08 6.78
N ALA A 449 -5.08 -21.86 7.22
CA ALA A 449 -5.39 -21.38 8.56
C ALA A 449 -5.23 -22.45 9.65
N GLN A 450 -5.09 -23.72 9.26
CA GLN A 450 -5.04 -24.90 10.13
C GLN A 450 -6.30 -24.99 11.02
N CYS A 451 -7.47 -24.85 10.40
CA CYS A 451 -8.77 -24.92 11.06
C CYS A 451 -9.74 -25.88 10.35
N SER A 452 -10.81 -26.26 11.04
CA SER A 452 -11.88 -27.05 10.42
C SER A 452 -12.71 -26.16 9.49
N VAL A 453 -13.31 -26.78 8.47
CA VAL A 453 -14.25 -26.08 7.58
C VAL A 453 -15.46 -25.56 8.37
N SER A 454 -15.94 -26.34 9.34
CA SER A 454 -17.05 -25.96 10.22
C SER A 454 -16.79 -24.70 11.06
N ASP A 455 -15.53 -24.34 11.28
CA ASP A 455 -15.17 -23.20 12.14
C ASP A 455 -15.39 -21.85 11.43
N VAL A 456 -15.38 -21.87 10.10
CA VAL A 456 -15.29 -20.66 9.26
C VAL A 456 -16.44 -20.45 8.29
N VAL A 457 -17.31 -21.44 8.09
CA VAL A 457 -18.52 -21.33 7.25
C VAL A 457 -19.75 -20.89 8.06
N PRO A 458 -20.81 -20.37 7.43
CA PRO A 458 -22.06 -20.05 8.12
C PRO A 458 -22.66 -21.28 8.81
N GLY A 459 -23.29 -21.06 9.96
CA GLY A 459 -23.94 -22.15 10.71
C GLY A 459 -25.01 -22.85 9.87
N GLY A 460 -24.92 -24.18 9.77
CA GLY A 460 -25.85 -25.00 8.98
C GLY A 460 -25.36 -25.34 7.57
N GLU A 461 -24.31 -24.68 7.08
CA GLU A 461 -23.67 -25.04 5.81
C GLU A 461 -22.67 -26.19 5.99
N ILE A 462 -22.64 -27.13 5.03
CA ILE A 462 -21.70 -28.26 5.04
C ILE A 462 -20.98 -28.38 3.70
N PHE A 463 -19.67 -28.60 3.75
CA PHE A 463 -18.81 -28.72 2.57
C PHE A 463 -18.02 -30.03 2.59
N PRO A 464 -18.69 -31.18 2.43
CA PRO A 464 -18.04 -32.49 2.50
C PRO A 464 -16.94 -32.67 1.44
N HIS A 465 -17.07 -32.00 0.29
CA HIS A 465 -16.04 -32.01 -0.75
C HIS A 465 -14.78 -31.23 -0.35
N ALA A 466 -14.91 -30.16 0.43
CA ALA A 466 -13.76 -29.40 0.93
C ALA A 466 -13.03 -30.20 2.02
N GLU A 467 -13.76 -30.77 2.98
CA GLU A 467 -13.20 -31.65 4.01
C GLU A 467 -12.50 -32.88 3.41
N ARG A 468 -13.13 -33.50 2.41
CA ARG A 468 -12.54 -34.60 1.66
C ARG A 468 -11.26 -34.16 0.95
N TYR A 469 -11.26 -32.98 0.33
CA TYR A 469 -10.08 -32.43 -0.34
C TYR A 469 -8.92 -32.25 0.64
N ILE A 470 -9.18 -31.66 1.82
CA ILE A 470 -8.17 -31.49 2.87
C ILE A 470 -7.60 -32.85 3.26
N ARG A 471 -8.46 -33.80 3.61
CA ARG A 471 -8.07 -35.13 4.11
C ARG A 471 -7.32 -35.98 3.08
N GLU A 472 -7.76 -35.97 1.83
CA GLU A 472 -7.20 -36.84 0.78
C GLU A 472 -5.98 -36.24 0.10
N ARG A 473 -5.80 -34.92 0.13
CA ARG A 473 -4.73 -34.23 -0.63
C ARG A 473 -3.75 -33.45 0.24
N LEU A 474 -4.23 -32.70 1.22
CA LEU A 474 -3.41 -31.75 1.99
C LEU A 474 -2.90 -32.36 3.32
N GLU A 475 -3.68 -33.23 3.95
CA GLU A 475 -3.27 -33.94 5.16
C GLU A 475 -2.46 -35.20 4.82
N GLN A 476 -1.15 -35.09 4.94
CA GLN A 476 -0.22 -36.20 4.70
C GLN A 476 0.41 -36.64 6.02
N ALA A 477 -0.23 -37.58 6.73
CA ALA A 477 0.22 -38.07 8.04
C ALA A 477 1.64 -38.69 8.06
N LYS A 478 2.22 -38.98 6.90
CA LYS A 478 3.61 -39.45 6.78
C LYS A 478 4.64 -38.30 6.88
N LEU A 479 4.23 -37.05 6.70
CA LEU A 479 5.11 -35.90 6.79
C LEU A 479 5.44 -35.58 8.26
N PRO A 480 6.52 -34.82 8.54
CA PRO A 480 6.81 -34.36 9.90
C PRO A 480 5.69 -33.48 10.49
N VAL A 481 5.38 -33.69 11.77
CA VAL A 481 4.50 -32.79 12.54
C VAL A 481 5.26 -31.52 12.91
N LEU A 482 4.64 -30.37 12.66
CA LEU A 482 5.23 -29.07 12.99
C LEU A 482 5.07 -28.70 14.48
N PRO A 483 6.10 -28.10 15.10
CA PRO A 483 6.03 -27.59 16.47
C PRO A 483 4.95 -26.50 16.64
N GLU A 484 4.21 -26.52 17.75
CA GLU A 484 3.12 -25.56 18.02
C GLU A 484 3.53 -24.09 17.89
N ASN A 485 4.75 -23.75 18.31
CA ASN A 485 5.29 -22.39 18.28
C ASN A 485 5.52 -21.85 16.85
N GLU A 486 5.58 -22.71 15.83
CA GLU A 486 5.80 -22.32 14.44
C GLU A 486 4.49 -22.27 13.63
N ARG A 487 3.43 -22.89 14.14
CA ARG A 487 2.16 -23.07 13.44
C ARG A 487 1.44 -21.76 13.15
N ALA A 488 1.39 -20.83 14.11
CA ALA A 488 0.67 -19.56 13.95
C ALA A 488 1.30 -18.64 12.89
N GLU A 489 2.62 -18.50 12.90
CA GLU A 489 3.35 -17.70 11.89
C GLU A 489 3.19 -18.32 10.49
N LEU A 490 3.29 -19.66 10.41
CA LEU A 490 3.07 -20.37 9.16
C LEU A 490 1.63 -20.21 8.66
N ALA A 491 0.63 -20.28 9.55
CA ALA A 491 -0.76 -20.12 9.17
C ALA A 491 -1.03 -18.74 8.56
N VAL A 492 -0.57 -17.67 9.22
CA VAL A 492 -0.69 -16.29 8.68
C VAL A 492 -0.03 -16.19 7.30
N PHE A 493 1.16 -16.76 7.15
CA PHE A 493 1.88 -16.74 5.88
C PHE A 493 1.18 -17.53 4.77
N GLN A 494 0.69 -18.73 5.06
CA GLN A 494 -0.01 -19.57 4.07
C GLN A 494 -1.37 -18.97 3.69
N VAL A 495 -2.11 -18.39 4.65
CA VAL A 495 -3.38 -17.69 4.33
C VAL A 495 -3.10 -16.48 3.43
N CYS A 496 -2.01 -15.73 3.66
CA CYS A 496 -1.60 -14.65 2.75
C CYS A 496 -1.39 -15.15 1.31
N ARG A 497 -0.79 -16.33 1.13
CA ARG A 497 -0.59 -16.94 -0.21
C ARG A 497 -1.89 -17.34 -0.88
N VAL A 498 -2.82 -17.91 -0.12
CA VAL A 498 -4.15 -18.25 -0.65
C VAL A 498 -4.89 -16.98 -1.06
N LEU A 499 -4.86 -15.93 -0.23
CA LEU A 499 -5.46 -14.64 -0.57
C LEU A 499 -4.82 -14.02 -1.82
N ASP A 500 -3.49 -14.00 -1.92
CA ASP A 500 -2.77 -13.52 -3.12
C ASP A 500 -3.22 -14.28 -4.38
N LEU A 501 -3.42 -15.59 -4.29
CA LEU A 501 -3.93 -16.38 -5.40
C LEU A 501 -5.39 -16.00 -5.73
N LEU A 502 -6.24 -15.84 -4.72
CA LEU A 502 -7.63 -15.42 -4.90
C LEU A 502 -7.77 -14.01 -5.50
N THR A 503 -6.77 -13.13 -5.36
CA THR A 503 -6.76 -11.82 -6.05
C THR A 503 -6.68 -11.95 -7.57
N VAL A 504 -6.08 -13.03 -8.09
CA VAL A 504 -5.84 -13.21 -9.53
C VAL A 504 -6.67 -14.34 -10.16
N CYS A 505 -7.22 -15.26 -9.37
CA CYS A 505 -8.06 -16.35 -9.87
C CYS A 505 -9.28 -15.87 -10.67
N ASP A 506 -9.65 -16.67 -11.68
CA ASP A 506 -10.89 -16.49 -12.43
C ASP A 506 -12.06 -17.17 -11.71
N LEU A 507 -12.85 -16.38 -10.99
CA LEU A 507 -13.98 -16.87 -10.18
C LEU A 507 -15.33 -16.69 -10.88
N ARG A 508 -15.35 -16.42 -12.20
CA ARG A 508 -16.58 -16.23 -12.98
C ARG A 508 -17.47 -17.46 -13.01
N SER A 509 -16.87 -18.64 -12.89
CA SER A 509 -17.58 -19.92 -12.86
C SER A 509 -18.27 -20.20 -11.51
N GLN A 510 -17.93 -19.45 -10.45
CA GLN A 510 -18.52 -19.66 -9.13
C GLN A 510 -19.87 -18.95 -9.03
N SER A 511 -20.84 -19.61 -8.38
CA SER A 511 -22.17 -19.03 -8.19
C SER A 511 -22.12 -17.78 -7.29
N PRO A 512 -23.15 -16.91 -7.32
CA PRO A 512 -23.27 -15.82 -6.35
C PRO A 512 -23.15 -16.28 -4.89
N VAL A 513 -23.77 -17.42 -4.56
CA VAL A 513 -23.76 -18.04 -3.23
C VAL A 513 -22.36 -18.53 -2.86
N ASP A 514 -21.66 -19.21 -3.76
CA ASP A 514 -20.29 -19.67 -3.48
C ASP A 514 -19.36 -18.49 -3.21
N ARG A 515 -19.51 -17.41 -3.98
CA ARG A 515 -18.71 -16.19 -3.81
C ARG A 515 -19.04 -15.46 -2.51
N SER A 516 -20.30 -15.41 -2.08
CA SER A 516 -20.65 -14.83 -0.79
C SER A 516 -20.05 -15.61 0.38
N ILE A 517 -20.07 -16.95 0.31
CA ILE A 517 -19.47 -17.82 1.32
C ILE A 517 -17.94 -17.67 1.36
N LEU A 518 -17.26 -17.48 0.22
CA LEU A 518 -15.82 -17.17 0.22
C LEU A 518 -15.51 -15.87 0.97
N ILE A 519 -16.30 -14.82 0.73
CA ILE A 519 -16.12 -13.54 1.42
C ILE A 519 -16.40 -13.71 2.92
N PHE A 520 -17.46 -14.44 3.27
CA PHE A 520 -17.77 -14.79 4.66
C PHE A 520 -16.59 -15.45 5.37
N VAL A 521 -16.01 -16.49 4.77
CA VAL A 521 -14.87 -17.24 5.32
C VAL A 521 -13.65 -16.33 5.48
N ILE A 522 -13.35 -15.48 4.48
CA ILE A 522 -12.26 -14.51 4.57
C ILE A 522 -12.50 -13.54 5.73
N CYS A 523 -13.70 -12.95 5.83
CA CYS A 523 -14.05 -12.03 6.91
C CYS A 523 -13.97 -12.72 8.28
N ARG A 524 -14.40 -13.97 8.41
CA ARG A 524 -14.33 -14.73 9.66
C ARG A 524 -12.89 -15.04 10.06
N LEU A 525 -12.03 -15.41 9.11
CA LEU A 525 -10.59 -15.61 9.35
C LEU A 525 -9.89 -14.32 9.80
N LEU A 526 -10.31 -13.14 9.32
CA LEU A 526 -9.73 -11.86 9.72
C LEU A 526 -9.95 -11.52 11.21
N LEU A 527 -10.95 -12.13 11.85
CA LEU A 527 -11.25 -11.94 13.27
C LEU A 527 -10.34 -12.75 14.21
N ASP A 528 -9.47 -13.61 13.66
CA ASP A 528 -8.52 -14.36 14.48
C ASP A 528 -7.53 -13.44 15.20
N LYS A 529 -7.13 -13.83 16.41
CA LYS A 529 -6.18 -13.06 17.22
C LYS A 529 -4.81 -12.84 16.58
N ASN A 530 -4.38 -13.73 15.69
CA ASN A 530 -3.09 -13.73 15.01
C ASN A 530 -3.09 -12.94 13.69
N THR A 531 -4.22 -12.37 13.28
CA THR A 531 -4.30 -11.59 12.04
C THR A 531 -3.51 -10.28 12.13
N CYS A 532 -3.01 -9.81 10.99
CA CYS A 532 -2.16 -8.62 10.88
C CYS A 532 -2.58 -7.73 9.70
N CYS A 533 -2.08 -6.48 9.67
CA CYS A 533 -2.44 -5.52 8.63
C CYS A 533 -2.15 -6.01 7.19
N ALA A 534 -1.10 -6.83 7.00
CA ALA A 534 -0.78 -7.41 5.71
C ALA A 534 -1.87 -8.39 5.24
N LEU A 535 -2.43 -9.18 6.16
CA LEU A 535 -3.52 -10.11 5.88
C LEU A 535 -4.80 -9.35 5.51
N HIS A 536 -5.14 -8.28 6.25
CA HIS A 536 -6.27 -7.40 5.93
C HIS A 536 -6.17 -6.79 4.54
N ASN A 537 -4.99 -6.31 4.15
CA ASN A 537 -4.78 -5.72 2.82
C ASN A 537 -4.89 -6.77 1.69
N LYS A 538 -4.38 -7.99 1.90
CA LYS A 538 -4.53 -9.07 0.92
C LYS A 538 -5.98 -9.54 0.83
N ALA A 539 -6.68 -9.57 1.96
CA ALA A 539 -8.09 -9.91 2.02
C ALA A 539 -8.95 -8.89 1.27
N SER A 540 -8.69 -7.59 1.41
CA SER A 540 -9.46 -6.57 0.67
C SER A 540 -9.29 -6.71 -0.85
N LEU A 541 -8.08 -6.97 -1.33
CA LEU A 541 -7.83 -7.25 -2.75
C LEU A 541 -8.51 -8.55 -3.23
N ALA A 542 -8.54 -9.58 -2.39
CA ALA A 542 -9.22 -10.84 -2.71
C ALA A 542 -10.74 -10.66 -2.77
N ILE A 543 -11.33 -9.95 -1.79
CA ILE A 543 -12.76 -9.62 -1.75
C ILE A 543 -13.16 -8.80 -2.98
N GLU A 544 -12.33 -7.83 -3.37
CA GLU A 544 -12.54 -7.05 -4.60
C GLU A 544 -12.62 -7.95 -5.84
N ASN A 545 -11.67 -8.88 -6.02
CA ASN A 545 -11.69 -9.80 -7.15
C ASN A 545 -12.88 -10.79 -7.08
N ILE A 546 -13.26 -11.28 -5.90
CA ILE A 546 -14.40 -12.20 -5.73
C ILE A 546 -15.72 -11.52 -6.11
N LEU A 547 -15.98 -10.32 -5.58
CA LEU A 547 -17.20 -9.58 -5.88
C LEU A 547 -17.26 -9.14 -7.34
N ASN A 548 -16.15 -8.61 -7.87
CA ASN A 548 -16.07 -8.13 -9.25
C ASN A 548 -15.77 -9.25 -10.27
N ALA A 549 -15.74 -10.53 -9.86
CA ALA A 549 -15.44 -11.65 -10.75
C ALA A 549 -16.32 -11.64 -12.00
N SER A 550 -17.62 -11.35 -11.82
CA SER A 550 -18.58 -11.21 -12.91
C SER A 550 -19.46 -9.97 -12.68
N SER A 551 -19.48 -9.06 -13.65
CA SER A 551 -20.33 -7.87 -13.60
C SER A 551 -21.82 -8.21 -13.61
N LEU A 552 -22.22 -9.28 -14.32
CA LEU A 552 -23.61 -9.73 -14.44
C LEU A 552 -24.19 -10.22 -13.11
N THR A 553 -23.35 -10.80 -12.26
CA THR A 553 -23.76 -11.46 -11.02
C THR A 553 -23.14 -10.82 -9.78
N LYS A 554 -22.54 -9.63 -9.92
CA LYS A 554 -21.96 -8.85 -8.81
C LYS A 554 -23.04 -8.49 -7.78
N ARG A 555 -24.18 -7.96 -8.24
CA ARG A 555 -25.30 -7.57 -7.36
C ARG A 555 -25.91 -8.76 -6.63
N ALA A 556 -26.10 -9.88 -7.32
CA ALA A 556 -26.57 -11.11 -6.69
C ALA A 556 -25.61 -11.59 -5.59
N ALA A 557 -24.30 -11.62 -5.85
CA ALA A 557 -23.32 -12.06 -4.85
C ALA A 557 -23.26 -11.14 -3.63
N LEU A 558 -23.43 -9.83 -3.84
CA LEU A 558 -23.54 -8.87 -2.75
C LEU A 558 -24.78 -9.12 -1.89
N VAL A 559 -25.95 -9.32 -2.50
CA VAL A 559 -27.19 -9.61 -1.77
C VAL A 559 -27.05 -10.88 -0.93
N GLU A 560 -26.53 -11.95 -1.54
CA GLU A 560 -26.24 -13.20 -0.81
C GLU A 560 -25.27 -12.98 0.35
N PHE A 561 -24.25 -12.14 0.18
CA PHE A 561 -23.29 -11.84 1.24
C PHE A 561 -23.89 -11.00 2.36
N SER A 562 -24.71 -9.99 2.03
CA SER A 562 -25.43 -9.19 3.02
C SER A 562 -26.29 -10.07 3.93
N ASN A 563 -26.99 -11.05 3.37
CA ASN A 563 -27.88 -11.95 4.11
C ASN A 563 -27.17 -12.82 5.15
N ILE A 564 -25.89 -13.14 4.92
CA ILE A 564 -25.08 -13.94 5.84
C ILE A 564 -24.08 -13.10 6.64
N PHE A 565 -24.06 -11.78 6.47
CA PHE A 565 -23.04 -10.90 7.06
C PHE A 565 -23.08 -10.89 8.59
N SER A 566 -24.28 -10.84 9.19
CA SER A 566 -24.43 -10.86 10.65
C SER A 566 -23.97 -12.17 11.28
N LEU A 567 -23.99 -13.28 10.53
CA LEU A 567 -23.57 -14.60 11.00
C LEU A 567 -22.03 -14.71 11.19
N ILE A 568 -21.26 -13.71 10.75
CA ILE A 568 -19.80 -13.71 10.87
C ILE A 568 -19.36 -13.65 12.33
N SER A 569 -20.06 -12.88 13.17
CA SER A 569 -19.74 -12.68 14.60
C SER A 569 -20.92 -12.05 15.34
N ASP A 570 -21.15 -12.48 16.57
CA ASP A 570 -22.15 -11.87 17.46
C ASP A 570 -21.67 -10.53 18.05
N ASP A 571 -20.35 -10.28 18.08
CA ASP A 571 -19.80 -8.97 18.47
C ASP A 571 -19.86 -7.96 17.31
N LEU A 572 -20.59 -6.87 17.53
CA LEU A 572 -20.75 -5.77 16.59
C LEU A 572 -19.41 -5.07 16.25
N THR A 573 -18.43 -5.08 17.16
CA THR A 573 -17.10 -4.51 16.88
C THR A 573 -16.34 -5.32 15.82
N ASN A 574 -16.49 -6.64 15.87
CA ASN A 574 -15.93 -7.55 14.87
C ASN A 574 -16.62 -7.34 13.51
N LEU A 575 -17.95 -7.21 13.50
CA LEU A 575 -18.72 -6.90 12.28
C LEU A 575 -18.32 -5.55 11.68
N LYS A 576 -18.07 -4.52 12.50
CA LYS A 576 -17.51 -3.25 12.02
C LYS A 576 -16.17 -3.43 11.32
N LEU A 577 -15.29 -4.27 11.85
CA LEU A 577 -13.98 -4.52 11.24
C LEU A 577 -14.10 -5.25 9.89
N CYS A 578 -15.04 -6.19 9.77
CA CYS A 578 -15.36 -6.81 8.48
C CYS A 578 -15.95 -5.79 7.50
N HIS A 579 -16.86 -4.92 7.95
CA HIS A 579 -17.43 -3.82 7.16
C HIS A 579 -16.34 -2.86 6.65
N ASP A 580 -15.41 -2.45 7.52
CA ASP A 580 -14.27 -1.62 7.14
C ASP A 580 -13.34 -2.32 6.13
N CYS A 581 -13.14 -3.64 6.23
CA CYS A 581 -12.36 -4.40 5.26
C CYS A 581 -13.02 -4.40 3.88
N VAL A 582 -14.35 -4.59 3.83
CA VAL A 582 -15.13 -4.48 2.58
C VAL A 582 -15.07 -3.07 2.02
N ARG A 583 -15.16 -2.04 2.87
CA ARG A 583 -15.03 -0.63 2.46
C ARG A 583 -13.67 -0.29 1.86
N LEU A 584 -12.60 -0.88 2.37
CA LEU A 584 -11.23 -0.72 1.85
C LEU A 584 -10.97 -1.55 0.60
N SER A 585 -11.82 -2.52 0.30
CA SER A 585 -11.84 -3.18 -1.00
C SER A 585 -12.44 -2.16 -1.98
N MET A 586 -11.89 -1.97 -3.19
CA MET A 586 -12.34 -0.95 -4.16
C MET A 586 -13.69 -1.33 -4.83
N VAL A 587 -14.64 -1.74 -3.99
CA VAL A 587 -15.96 -2.23 -4.32
C VAL A 587 -16.93 -1.04 -4.30
N ASP A 588 -18.06 -1.19 -4.98
CA ASP A 588 -19.08 -0.15 -5.06
C ASP A 588 -19.55 0.29 -3.65
N PRO A 589 -19.61 1.60 -3.34
CA PRO A 589 -20.00 2.08 -2.00
C PRO A 589 -21.39 1.63 -1.54
N SER A 590 -22.30 1.28 -2.44
CA SER A 590 -23.61 0.70 -2.10
C SER A 590 -23.49 -0.66 -1.38
N CYS A 591 -22.34 -1.33 -1.49
CA CYS A 591 -22.08 -2.58 -0.78
C CYS A 591 -22.04 -2.37 0.73
N CYS A 592 -21.31 -1.35 1.21
CA CYS A 592 -21.24 -1.03 2.64
C CYS A 592 -22.62 -0.66 3.20
N LEU A 593 -23.42 0.06 2.41
CA LEU A 593 -24.80 0.41 2.73
C LEU A 593 -25.69 -0.83 2.84
N SER A 594 -25.59 -1.77 1.89
CA SER A 594 -26.34 -3.02 1.92
C SER A 594 -26.00 -3.86 3.15
N LEU A 595 -24.71 -4.05 3.46
CA LEU A 595 -24.25 -4.77 4.65
C LEU A 595 -24.77 -4.15 5.94
N LEU A 596 -24.68 -2.82 6.06
CA LEU A 596 -25.19 -2.13 7.23
C LEU A 596 -26.70 -2.31 7.37
N SER A 597 -27.47 -2.12 6.28
CA SER A 597 -28.93 -2.23 6.35
C SER A 597 -29.39 -3.63 6.77
N SER A 598 -28.75 -4.69 6.24
CA SER A 598 -29.05 -6.08 6.62
C SER A 598 -28.68 -6.35 8.08
N LEU A 599 -27.54 -5.83 8.54
CA LEU A 599 -27.16 -5.91 9.94
C LEU A 599 -28.15 -5.20 10.86
N LEU A 600 -28.65 -4.01 10.49
CA LEU A 600 -29.62 -3.28 11.31
C LEU A 600 -30.98 -4.01 11.36
N ILE A 601 -31.41 -4.65 10.27
CA ILE A 601 -32.58 -5.54 10.26
C ILE A 601 -32.38 -6.68 11.26
N HIS A 602 -31.21 -7.31 11.23
CA HIS A 602 -30.89 -8.42 12.14
C HIS A 602 -30.90 -7.99 13.61
N ILE A 603 -30.26 -6.86 13.94
CA ILE A 603 -30.20 -6.36 15.33
C ILE A 603 -31.57 -5.91 15.85
N SER A 604 -32.38 -5.27 14.99
CA SER A 604 -33.73 -4.83 15.36
C SER A 604 -34.76 -5.95 15.37
N GLU A 605 -34.42 -7.14 14.86
CA GLU A 605 -35.34 -8.26 14.62
C GLU A 605 -36.52 -7.92 13.69
N ARG A 606 -36.37 -6.88 12.85
CA ARG A 606 -37.43 -6.38 11.95
C ARG A 606 -37.33 -6.92 10.53
N ALA A 607 -37.48 -8.24 10.40
CA ALA A 607 -37.39 -8.93 9.11
C ALA A 607 -38.40 -8.41 8.07
N GLU A 608 -39.53 -7.83 8.49
CA GLU A 608 -40.50 -7.22 7.57
C GLU A 608 -39.98 -5.98 6.84
N CYS A 609 -38.88 -5.38 7.31
CA CYS A 609 -38.21 -4.27 6.66
C CYS A 609 -37.26 -4.72 5.54
N GLU A 610 -37.08 -6.02 5.29
CA GLU A 610 -36.19 -6.52 4.25
C GLU A 610 -36.70 -6.13 2.84
N PRO A 611 -35.88 -5.41 2.05
CA PRO A 611 -36.30 -4.95 0.72
C PRO A 611 -36.35 -6.10 -0.28
N ALA A 612 -37.44 -6.16 -1.06
CA ALA A 612 -37.66 -7.22 -2.05
C ALA A 612 -37.02 -6.93 -3.42
N ASN A 613 -36.66 -7.99 -4.15
CA ASN A 613 -36.14 -7.95 -5.54
C ASN A 613 -34.88 -7.10 -5.74
N LEU A 614 -33.99 -7.04 -4.74
CA LEU A 614 -32.77 -6.23 -4.73
C LEU A 614 -31.87 -6.45 -5.96
N ASP A 615 -31.81 -7.67 -6.47
CA ASP A 615 -31.00 -8.06 -7.64
C ASP A 615 -31.44 -7.38 -8.94
N LYS A 616 -32.71 -6.97 -9.03
CA LYS A 616 -33.35 -6.40 -10.23
C LYS A 616 -33.54 -4.89 -10.18
N LEU A 617 -33.27 -4.26 -9.04
CA LEU A 617 -33.43 -2.82 -8.88
C LEU A 617 -32.42 -2.03 -9.71
N SER A 618 -32.79 -0.81 -10.09
CA SER A 618 -31.82 0.17 -10.57
C SER A 618 -30.86 0.54 -9.44
N GLU A 619 -29.69 1.10 -9.74
CA GLU A 619 -28.75 1.51 -8.69
C GLU A 619 -29.33 2.57 -7.75
N MET A 620 -30.11 3.51 -8.28
CA MET A 620 -30.82 4.51 -7.48
C MET A 620 -31.86 3.87 -6.56
N ASP A 621 -32.69 2.95 -7.08
CA ASP A 621 -33.72 2.27 -6.28
C ASP A 621 -33.11 1.35 -5.23
N PHE A 622 -31.97 0.71 -5.54
CA PHE A 622 -31.22 -0.12 -4.60
C PHE A 622 -30.71 0.71 -3.41
N VAL A 623 -30.10 1.88 -3.68
CA VAL A 623 -29.64 2.80 -2.64
C VAL A 623 -30.82 3.35 -1.83
N ASP A 624 -31.90 3.79 -2.49
CA ASP A 624 -33.07 4.33 -1.78
C ASP A 624 -33.76 3.28 -0.90
N ALA A 625 -33.85 2.03 -1.36
CA ALA A 625 -34.41 0.92 -0.60
C ALA A 625 -33.62 0.67 0.70
N HIS A 626 -32.29 0.54 0.61
CA HIS A 626 -31.44 0.31 1.78
C HIS A 626 -31.40 1.52 2.74
N LEU A 627 -31.47 2.76 2.23
CA LEU A 627 -31.63 3.93 3.09
C LEU A 627 -33.01 3.97 3.75
N GLY A 628 -34.04 3.45 3.09
CA GLY A 628 -35.36 3.29 3.68
C GLY A 628 -35.36 2.36 4.88
N VAL A 629 -34.69 1.22 4.78
CA VAL A 629 -34.45 0.32 5.92
C VAL A 629 -33.83 1.08 7.08
N ILE A 630 -32.74 1.83 6.85
CA ILE A 630 -32.06 2.60 7.91
C ILE A 630 -33.02 3.57 8.59
N VAL A 631 -33.85 4.27 7.83
CA VAL A 631 -34.87 5.19 8.39
C VAL A 631 -35.86 4.44 9.29
N ASP A 632 -36.25 3.24 8.89
CA ASP A 632 -37.32 2.49 9.54
C ASP A 632 -36.84 1.73 10.80
N VAL A 633 -35.56 1.35 10.89
CA VAL A 633 -35.05 0.47 11.97
C VAL A 633 -33.98 1.09 12.87
N LEU A 634 -33.35 2.21 12.50
CA LEU A 634 -32.19 2.71 13.25
C LEU A 634 -32.55 3.15 14.69
N GLU A 635 -33.73 3.72 14.91
CA GLU A 635 -34.21 4.04 16.27
C GLU A 635 -34.34 2.77 17.12
N ASP A 636 -34.97 1.72 16.58
CA ASP A 636 -35.13 0.42 17.25
C ASP A 636 -33.75 -0.19 17.61
N VAL A 637 -32.76 -0.12 16.71
CA VAL A 637 -31.38 -0.57 16.98
C VAL A 637 -30.72 0.23 18.10
N MET A 638 -30.93 1.54 18.12
CA MET A 638 -30.36 2.40 19.18
C MET A 638 -31.00 2.11 20.55
N ASP A 639 -32.27 1.68 20.55
CA ASP A 639 -32.99 1.24 21.75
C ASP A 639 -32.53 -0.15 22.24
N VAL A 640 -32.22 -1.08 21.33
CA VAL A 640 -31.58 -2.37 21.71
C VAL A 640 -30.31 -2.14 22.53
N TYR A 641 -29.54 -1.11 22.18
CA TYR A 641 -28.33 -0.71 22.89
C TYR A 641 -28.56 0.44 23.89
N GLU A 642 -29.76 0.60 24.46
CA GLU A 642 -30.11 1.71 25.35
C GLU A 642 -29.01 1.99 26.40
N LYS A 643 -28.52 0.92 27.03
CA LYS A 643 -27.52 0.94 28.12
C LYS A 643 -26.06 0.79 27.66
N ASP A 644 -25.82 0.54 26.37
CA ASP A 644 -24.49 0.32 25.81
C ASP A 644 -24.12 1.42 24.81
N ASN A 645 -23.61 2.53 25.33
CA ASN A 645 -23.20 3.66 24.51
C ASN A 645 -21.98 3.36 23.61
N LYS A 646 -21.20 2.31 23.91
CA LYS A 646 -20.09 1.90 23.04
C LYS A 646 -20.64 1.27 21.76
N GLN A 647 -21.63 0.38 21.88
CA GLN A 647 -22.27 -0.21 20.71
C GLN A 647 -23.02 0.82 19.87
N LYS A 648 -23.68 1.81 20.51
CA LYS A 648 -24.23 2.98 19.81
C LYS A 648 -23.17 3.73 19.00
N CYS A 649 -21.96 3.93 19.54
CA CYS A 649 -20.85 4.52 18.78
C CYS A 649 -20.46 3.67 17.58
N VAL A 650 -20.37 2.34 17.74
CA VAL A 650 -20.05 1.40 16.67
C VAL A 650 -21.08 1.52 15.54
N VAL A 651 -22.38 1.47 15.84
CA VAL A 651 -23.48 1.67 14.86
C VAL A 651 -23.33 2.99 14.11
N ILE A 652 -23.14 4.12 14.83
CA ILE A 652 -23.01 5.44 14.21
C ILE A 652 -21.78 5.50 13.29
N THR A 653 -20.65 4.91 13.68
CA THR A 653 -19.45 4.88 12.83
C THR A 653 -19.62 4.01 11.58
N MET A 654 -20.34 2.88 11.67
CA MET A 654 -20.66 2.05 10.51
C MET A 654 -21.64 2.76 9.57
N LEU A 655 -22.58 3.53 10.12
CA LEU A 655 -23.49 4.38 9.34
C LEU A 655 -22.74 5.48 8.60
N ASP A 656 -21.84 6.17 9.28
CA ASP A 656 -20.98 7.16 8.66
C ASP A 656 -20.13 6.59 7.53
N ALA A 657 -19.51 5.43 7.75
CA ALA A 657 -18.72 4.73 6.75
C ALA A 657 -19.54 4.27 5.54
N SER A 658 -20.83 3.97 5.74
CA SER A 658 -21.77 3.54 4.68
C SER A 658 -22.36 4.69 3.88
N LEU A 659 -22.46 5.90 4.44
CA LEU A 659 -22.96 7.10 3.76
C LEU A 659 -21.85 7.79 2.97
N ASN A 660 -21.29 7.08 1.98
CA ASN A 660 -20.23 7.59 1.12
C ASN A 660 -20.70 8.80 0.29
N PRO A 661 -19.89 9.87 0.15
CA PRO A 661 -20.23 11.05 -0.66
C PRO A 661 -20.68 10.74 -2.09
N SER A 662 -20.19 9.67 -2.71
CA SER A 662 -20.58 9.27 -4.07
C SER A 662 -22.04 8.83 -4.19
N LEU A 663 -22.70 8.47 -3.09
CA LEU A 663 -24.09 8.01 -3.10
C LEU A 663 -25.09 9.17 -3.04
N TYR A 664 -24.69 10.40 -2.67
CA TYR A 664 -25.61 11.50 -2.34
C TYR A 664 -26.45 11.99 -3.51
N ASP A 665 -25.94 11.87 -4.73
CA ASP A 665 -26.68 12.22 -5.95
C ASP A 665 -27.75 11.17 -6.29
N MET A 666 -27.62 9.96 -5.74
CA MET A 666 -28.58 8.86 -5.89
C MET A 666 -29.68 8.88 -4.82
N ILE A 667 -29.49 9.65 -3.74
CA ILE A 667 -30.47 9.73 -2.65
C ILE A 667 -31.61 10.67 -3.04
N THR A 668 -32.84 10.16 -3.00
CA THR A 668 -34.03 10.98 -3.29
C THR A 668 -34.18 12.11 -2.27
N LYS A 669 -34.75 13.24 -2.70
CA LYS A 669 -35.01 14.40 -1.82
C LYS A 669 -35.84 13.99 -0.58
N ARG A 670 -36.88 13.17 -0.79
CA ARG A 670 -37.71 12.61 0.28
C ARG A 670 -36.87 11.83 1.29
N ARG A 671 -35.95 10.98 0.83
CA ARG A 671 -35.11 10.17 1.71
C ARG A 671 -34.11 11.01 2.50
N LYS A 672 -33.54 12.06 1.88
CA LYS A 672 -32.68 13.04 2.57
C LYS A 672 -33.42 13.71 3.73
N GLU A 673 -34.65 14.17 3.50
CA GLU A 673 -35.49 14.78 4.55
C GLU A 673 -35.80 13.79 5.69
N GLN A 674 -36.10 12.52 5.37
CA GLN A 674 -36.35 11.48 6.37
C GLN A 674 -35.12 11.17 7.22
N LEU A 675 -33.93 11.03 6.61
CA LEU A 675 -32.68 10.78 7.33
C LEU A 675 -32.30 11.95 8.24
N LEU A 676 -32.48 13.19 7.79
CA LEU A 676 -32.26 14.38 8.62
C LEU A 676 -33.21 14.41 9.82
N ALA A 677 -34.49 14.12 9.61
CA ALA A 677 -35.47 14.05 10.68
C ALA A 677 -35.14 12.94 11.70
N LEU A 678 -34.70 11.77 11.21
CA LEU A 678 -34.20 10.66 12.03
C LEU A 678 -33.00 11.09 12.87
N PHE A 679 -31.97 11.69 12.27
CA PHE A 679 -30.79 12.11 13.01
C PHE A 679 -31.09 13.19 14.04
N GLN A 680 -32.02 14.11 13.75
CA GLN A 680 -32.48 15.12 14.72
C GLN A 680 -33.21 14.50 15.91
N ARG A 681 -33.96 13.41 15.72
CA ARG A 681 -34.57 12.64 16.81
C ARG A 681 -33.49 11.98 17.66
N LEU A 682 -32.63 11.17 17.07
CA LEU A 682 -31.52 10.49 17.74
C LEU A 682 -30.58 11.46 18.49
N LYS A 683 -30.33 12.65 17.92
CA LYS A 683 -29.53 13.70 18.57
C LYS A 683 -30.16 14.20 19.86
N ARG A 684 -31.49 14.35 19.91
CA ARG A 684 -32.20 14.75 21.13
C ARG A 684 -32.06 13.67 22.22
N ASP A 685 -32.20 12.41 21.82
CA ASP A 685 -32.16 11.28 22.75
C ASP A 685 -30.75 11.06 23.31
N LEU A 686 -29.72 11.11 22.46
CA LEU A 686 -28.30 11.00 22.89
C LEU A 686 -27.81 12.21 23.68
N GLY A 687 -28.39 13.40 23.43
CA GLY A 687 -28.01 14.65 24.10
C GLY A 687 -28.33 14.68 25.60
N ALA A 688 -29.19 13.77 26.08
CA ALA A 688 -29.51 13.63 27.50
C ALA A 688 -28.48 12.81 28.30
N SER A 689 -27.54 12.13 27.64
CA SER A 689 -26.57 11.27 28.31
C SER A 689 -25.47 12.07 29.04
N THR A 690 -25.23 11.73 30.31
CA THR A 690 -24.18 12.33 31.15
C THR A 690 -22.87 11.52 31.18
N CYS A 691 -22.83 10.34 30.56
CA CYS A 691 -21.63 9.48 30.53
C CYS A 691 -20.70 9.80 29.34
N PRO A 692 -19.36 9.58 29.47
CA PRO A 692 -18.38 9.88 28.42
C PRO A 692 -18.67 9.21 27.07
N ASP A 693 -19.07 7.93 27.08
CA ASP A 693 -19.36 7.18 25.87
C ASP A 693 -20.62 7.70 25.16
N GLY A 694 -21.64 8.13 25.92
CA GLY A 694 -22.82 8.77 25.33
C GLY A 694 -22.53 10.17 24.76
N ALA A 695 -21.61 10.92 25.39
CA ALA A 695 -21.13 12.18 24.82
C ALA A 695 -20.34 11.95 23.51
N LEU A 696 -19.60 10.85 23.41
CA LEU A 696 -18.92 10.43 22.18
C LEU A 696 -19.95 10.05 21.10
N ALA A 697 -20.96 9.24 21.42
CA ALA A 697 -22.04 8.87 20.49
C ALA A 697 -22.76 10.13 19.96
N TYR A 698 -23.10 11.07 20.84
CA TYR A 698 -23.69 12.36 20.46
C TYR A 698 -22.78 13.16 19.50
N ARG A 699 -21.48 13.24 19.78
CA ARG A 699 -20.51 13.94 18.92
C ARG A 699 -20.37 13.27 17.54
N LEU A 700 -20.29 11.95 17.51
CA LEU A 700 -20.20 11.18 16.26
C LEU A 700 -21.45 11.40 15.41
N LEU A 701 -22.64 11.32 16.00
CA LEU A 701 -23.90 11.56 15.29
C LEU A 701 -23.99 13.00 14.78
N ARG A 702 -23.56 13.99 15.59
CA ARG A 702 -23.53 15.39 15.16
C ARG A 702 -22.61 15.59 13.96
N ASN A 703 -21.41 15.01 13.97
CA ASN A 703 -20.48 15.11 12.86
C ASN A 703 -21.03 14.43 11.59
N LEU A 704 -21.70 13.29 11.75
CA LEU A 704 -22.41 12.61 10.66
C LEU A 704 -23.50 13.51 10.07
N MET A 705 -24.34 14.12 10.91
CA MET A 705 -25.40 15.05 10.49
C MET A 705 -24.83 16.24 9.72
N ASP A 706 -23.82 16.91 10.28
CA ASP A 706 -23.23 18.11 9.68
C ASP A 706 -22.64 17.77 8.29
N ARG A 707 -21.94 16.63 8.15
CA ARG A 707 -21.46 16.15 6.84
C ARG A 707 -22.60 15.82 5.87
N PHE A 708 -23.63 15.14 6.35
CA PHE A 708 -24.78 14.75 5.53
C PHE A 708 -25.54 15.97 5.00
N GLU A 709 -25.73 17.00 5.83
CA GLU A 709 -26.35 18.27 5.43
C GLU A 709 -25.51 19.03 4.40
N ILE A 710 -24.19 19.10 4.59
CA ILE A 710 -23.28 19.78 3.65
C ILE A 710 -23.33 19.11 2.27
N GLN A 711 -23.27 17.78 2.24
CA GLN A 711 -23.24 17.02 0.99
C GLN A 711 -24.61 16.98 0.30
N SER A 712 -25.70 16.98 1.07
CA SER A 712 -27.07 17.00 0.55
C SER A 712 -27.47 18.33 -0.11
N ASN A 713 -26.81 19.44 0.26
CA ASN A 713 -27.12 20.80 -0.21
C ASN A 713 -26.21 21.29 -1.35
N LYS A 714 -25.40 20.42 -1.99
CA LYS A 714 -24.69 20.79 -3.22
C LYS A 714 -25.72 21.12 -4.31
N GLU A 715 -25.85 22.40 -4.66
CA GLU A 715 -26.63 22.80 -5.84
C GLU A 715 -26.04 22.12 -7.09
N PRO A 716 -26.87 21.64 -8.03
CA PRO A 716 -26.36 21.16 -9.31
C PRO A 716 -25.62 22.31 -10.01
N PRO A 717 -24.51 22.04 -10.71
CA PRO A 717 -23.79 23.07 -11.44
C PRO A 717 -24.71 23.70 -12.47
N ALA A 718 -25.06 24.97 -12.26
CA ALA A 718 -25.85 25.77 -13.18
C ALA A 718 -25.01 26.17 -14.40
N PHE A 719 -24.77 25.25 -15.33
CA PHE A 719 -24.24 25.57 -16.66
C PHE A 719 -24.75 24.59 -17.72
N ALA A 720 -25.83 24.99 -18.40
CA ALA A 720 -26.06 24.78 -19.84
C ALA A 720 -27.45 25.29 -20.26
N SER A 721 -27.60 26.62 -20.36
CA SER A 721 -28.56 27.23 -21.29
C SER A 721 -28.11 28.66 -21.59
N GLY A 722 -27.31 28.80 -22.65
CA GLY A 722 -26.79 30.05 -23.19
C GLY A 722 -26.09 29.77 -24.50
#